data_AF-T1K276-F1
#
_entry.id   AF-T1K276-F1
#
_cell.length_a   1.000
_cell.length_b   1.000
_cell.length_c   1.000
_cell.angle_alpha   90.00
_cell.angle_beta   90.00
_cell.angle_gamma   90.00
#
_symmetry.space_group_name_H-M   'P 1'
#
loop_
_entity.id
_entity.type
_entity.pdbx_description
1 polymer ?
#
loop_
_entity_poly.entity_id
_entity_poly.type
_entity_poly.pdbx_seq_one_letter_code
_entity_poly.pdbx_strand_id
1 'polypeptide(L)'
;MQKQTNSQTLLIFSKEICKLKREANNHFVLDINKQYLTDQELDKIVPPTPGIGCPIYLTHGLPKQFSAVPLITKNQIHFISIERGSEKSVTMNEIFGDETNQIASLKTRNQGGESTTIIDYTLGIVYSLIGDHICTIQPADLSTLGISVDDRRFGLAALLGTNILYKYLGQVFYKKRTGFQVDVWEAVEFGKTIDKKKYDKIVTTQYFVPTYAKESMFGYIPVGTVTNFYNQVSSSHYQLTESKYKEYHDFGLEIADAEYESRFQVNRCYPKPESRKTLAFHFTCKDDYCDPNANEKYYEILDRIKGAIIRQDSISSSRISNIDLEFSANKDSEIIAYITFLEAPTIEYSFKSKEFYLTKSLIQKSRNFYAENDEDCFKKNANVADKFEAIAYCAGTKTCVRITSINDIEENWDHGSFCRVTYIPLRNFKRFNHELPLDKIQDSLGSSKISFNYITGLKSMQYQLSQIIETISRKQENGEDLRLFYPVYRQYKLIDNRDHVLVSSEVKNLGDCARSCLHSVDNKCATFAFCTYPDRMECLTSTIPSLNMSDQQQSFDASCSIYSVNNLKDYIKIPNRKFISASTIQTLSPKSHCASLCSSNEQCKSFQFCFDDYSCIFNGPYTDSASQYSTTCDIYIPDVTQKYSFTGKKIVSETFHTELNLTLNQCAALCHDWNTIDEICQSFNYCPKSKTESSCNLSKYSVKDSAAETTESNICHNYIKTEDRNVKKQPYKAVKDSNNLNVFVFIVLFFALGLMTGFGTPFIYTKIKSLISPSQGDEVPLEMKKSEINEEGDEITPV
;
A
#
# COMPACT_ATOMS: atom_id res chain seq x y z
N MET A 1 67.28 -28.89 -28.66
CA MET A 1 66.46 -28.18 -27.65
C MET A 1 65.06 -27.96 -28.23
N GLN A 2 64.05 -27.82 -27.35
CA GLN A 2 62.65 -27.46 -27.64
C GLN A 2 61.84 -28.34 -28.62
N LYS A 3 60.56 -28.55 -28.27
CA LYS A 3 59.56 -29.26 -29.08
C LYS A 3 59.01 -28.31 -30.15
N GLN A 4 58.64 -28.85 -31.31
CA GLN A 4 57.62 -28.20 -32.14
C GLN A 4 56.27 -28.27 -31.40
N THR A 5 55.65 -27.12 -31.15
CA THR A 5 54.25 -27.02 -30.72
C THR A 5 53.35 -26.84 -31.93
N ASN A 6 52.41 -27.76 -32.13
CA ASN A 6 51.37 -27.63 -33.14
C ASN A 6 50.44 -26.46 -32.75
N SER A 7 50.53 -25.34 -33.47
CA SER A 7 49.52 -24.28 -33.39
C SER A 7 48.34 -24.63 -34.30
N GLN A 8 47.11 -24.57 -33.78
CA GLN A 8 45.90 -24.78 -34.57
C GLN A 8 45.39 -23.45 -35.11
N THR A 9 45.45 -23.27 -36.44
CA THR A 9 44.89 -22.08 -37.10
C THR A 9 43.37 -22.07 -36.99
N LEU A 10 42.80 -21.13 -36.23
CA LEU A 10 41.36 -20.89 -36.16
C LEU A 10 40.99 -19.63 -36.96
N LEU A 11 40.22 -19.79 -38.04
CA LEU A 11 39.68 -18.68 -38.83
C LEU A 11 38.31 -18.24 -38.28
N ILE A 12 38.15 -16.96 -37.99
CA ILE A 12 36.88 -16.38 -37.50
C ILE A 12 36.10 -15.77 -38.68
N PHE A 13 34.85 -16.21 -38.84
CA PHE A 13 33.88 -15.61 -39.78
C PHE A 13 32.79 -14.86 -39.00
N SER A 14 32.52 -13.61 -39.37
CA SER A 14 31.46 -12.78 -38.76
C SER A 14 30.06 -13.04 -39.32
N LYS A 15 29.65 -14.31 -39.42
CA LYS A 15 28.25 -14.74 -39.63
C LYS A 15 28.03 -16.22 -39.29
N GLU A 16 27.06 -16.48 -38.41
CA GLU A 16 26.33 -17.75 -38.19
C GLU A 16 27.05 -19.09 -38.47
N ILE A 17 27.98 -19.52 -37.60
CA ILE A 17 28.48 -20.91 -37.60
C ILE A 17 28.48 -21.52 -36.18
N CYS A 18 27.31 -21.95 -35.71
CA CYS A 18 27.21 -22.97 -34.66
C CYS A 18 27.27 -24.37 -35.27
N LYS A 19 28.46 -24.81 -35.73
CA LYS A 19 28.67 -26.17 -36.24
C LYS A 19 29.30 -27.07 -35.18
N LEU A 20 28.55 -28.09 -34.73
CA LEU A 20 29.17 -29.31 -34.23
C LEU A 20 29.87 -30.02 -35.40
N LYS A 21 31.15 -30.34 -35.22
CA LYS A 21 32.03 -30.76 -36.32
C LYS A 21 31.86 -32.25 -36.65
N ARG A 22 31.35 -32.54 -37.84
CA ARG A 22 31.71 -33.75 -38.61
C ARG A 22 31.89 -33.37 -40.08
N GLU A 23 32.90 -33.93 -40.72
CA GLU A 23 33.45 -33.40 -41.96
C GLU A 23 32.77 -33.97 -43.22
N ALA A 24 32.50 -33.09 -44.17
CA ALA A 24 32.24 -33.41 -45.58
C ALA A 24 32.70 -32.19 -46.42
N ASN A 25 33.37 -32.45 -47.54
CA ASN A 25 34.12 -31.42 -48.27
C ASN A 25 33.22 -30.48 -49.09
N ASN A 26 33.55 -29.18 -49.06
CA ASN A 26 33.32 -28.25 -50.16
C ASN A 26 34.33 -27.10 -50.02
N HIS A 27 35.13 -26.85 -51.06
CA HIS A 27 36.20 -25.85 -51.02
C HIS A 27 35.64 -24.45 -51.28
N PHE A 28 35.87 -23.53 -50.34
CA PHE A 28 35.79 -22.09 -50.57
C PHE A 28 37.21 -21.55 -50.69
N VAL A 29 37.51 -20.83 -51.78
CA VAL A 29 38.73 -20.03 -51.88
C VAL A 29 38.46 -18.70 -51.18
N LEU A 30 39.26 -18.39 -50.16
CA LEU A 30 39.17 -17.15 -49.39
C LEU A 30 40.47 -16.37 -49.54
N ASP A 31 40.40 -15.15 -50.05
CA ASP A 31 41.57 -14.31 -50.28
C ASP A 31 41.83 -13.38 -49.07
N ILE A 32 42.97 -13.57 -48.40
CA ILE A 32 43.25 -12.99 -47.08
C ILE A 32 44.25 -11.83 -47.21
N ASN A 33 43.72 -10.65 -47.53
CA ASN A 33 44.52 -9.44 -47.78
C ASN A 33 45.20 -8.83 -46.54
N LYS A 34 44.95 -9.36 -45.33
CA LYS A 34 45.72 -9.04 -44.12
C LYS A 34 45.52 -10.09 -43.03
N GLN A 35 46.59 -10.44 -42.32
CA GLN A 35 46.60 -11.31 -41.16
C GLN A 35 47.35 -10.62 -40.03
N TYR A 36 46.78 -10.58 -38.83
CA TYR A 36 47.47 -10.14 -37.61
C TYR A 36 47.59 -11.32 -36.65
N LEU A 37 48.83 -11.67 -36.30
CA LEU A 37 49.12 -12.50 -35.14
C LEU A 37 49.10 -11.60 -33.89
N THR A 38 48.50 -12.10 -32.82
CA THR A 38 48.37 -11.39 -31.54
C THR A 38 48.33 -12.44 -30.44
N ASP A 39 49.18 -12.28 -29.43
CA ASP A 39 49.23 -13.15 -28.24
C ASP A 39 48.10 -12.85 -27.23
N GLN A 40 47.22 -11.90 -27.54
CA GLN A 40 46.03 -11.60 -26.73
C GLN A 40 44.91 -12.62 -27.00
N GLU A 41 44.38 -13.22 -25.93
CA GLU A 41 43.23 -14.12 -25.97
C GLU A 41 42.02 -13.45 -26.64
N LEU A 42 41.62 -13.95 -27.82
CA LEU A 42 40.48 -13.44 -28.60
C LEU A 42 39.15 -13.51 -27.82
N ASP A 43 39.08 -14.45 -26.88
CA ASP A 43 38.10 -14.66 -25.82
C ASP A 43 37.77 -13.37 -25.02
N LYS A 44 38.73 -12.43 -24.94
CA LYS A 44 38.60 -11.12 -24.28
C LYS A 44 38.26 -9.97 -25.24
N ILE A 45 38.25 -10.22 -26.55
CA ILE A 45 38.16 -9.20 -27.61
C ILE A 45 36.79 -9.23 -28.30
N VAL A 46 36.21 -10.41 -28.53
CA VAL A 46 34.90 -10.57 -29.17
C VAL A 46 33.82 -10.84 -28.10
N PRO A 47 32.89 -9.90 -27.83
CA PRO A 47 31.81 -10.16 -26.88
C PRO A 47 30.88 -11.26 -27.40
N PRO A 48 30.36 -12.13 -26.52
CA PRO A 48 29.50 -13.24 -26.91
C PRO A 48 28.17 -12.74 -27.49
N THR A 49 27.61 -13.47 -28.47
CA THR A 49 26.30 -13.17 -29.06
C THR A 49 25.19 -13.85 -28.25
N PRO A 50 24.34 -13.11 -27.51
CA PRO A 50 23.29 -13.72 -26.70
C PRO A 50 22.06 -14.13 -27.52
N GLY A 51 21.21 -14.93 -26.91
CA GLY A 51 19.92 -15.39 -27.45
C GLY A 51 20.00 -16.66 -28.29
N ILE A 52 21.17 -17.27 -28.45
CA ILE A 52 21.41 -18.40 -29.38
C ILE A 52 21.46 -19.76 -28.66
N GLY A 53 21.87 -19.81 -27.40
CA GLY A 53 22.10 -21.04 -26.65
C GLY A 53 23.33 -21.80 -27.14
N CYS A 54 24.42 -21.08 -27.44
CA CYS A 54 25.63 -21.67 -28.05
C CYS A 54 26.36 -22.59 -27.05
N PRO A 55 26.50 -23.90 -27.30
CA PRO A 55 27.09 -24.81 -26.32
C PRO A 55 28.52 -24.45 -25.91
N ILE A 56 29.33 -23.87 -26.80
CA ILE A 56 30.74 -23.56 -26.56
C ILE A 56 30.91 -22.57 -25.40
N TYR A 57 30.16 -21.45 -25.41
CA TYR A 57 30.17 -20.49 -24.30
C TYR A 57 29.60 -21.10 -23.01
N LEU A 58 28.69 -22.06 -23.14
CA LEU A 58 28.03 -22.74 -22.03
C LEU A 58 28.85 -23.92 -21.45
N THR A 59 29.95 -24.34 -22.10
CA THR A 59 30.87 -25.38 -21.60
C THR A 59 32.24 -24.84 -21.20
N HIS A 60 32.76 -23.83 -21.90
CA HIS A 60 34.05 -23.20 -21.61
C HIS A 60 33.85 -21.90 -20.80
N GLY A 61 33.27 -22.04 -19.60
CA GLY A 61 33.02 -20.90 -18.72
C GLY A 61 34.31 -20.13 -18.41
N LEU A 62 34.28 -18.80 -18.63
CA LEU A 62 35.43 -17.92 -18.41
C LEU A 62 35.94 -18.03 -16.95
N PRO A 63 37.25 -17.83 -16.68
CA PRO A 63 37.84 -18.10 -15.35
C PRO A 63 37.27 -17.32 -14.15
N LYS A 64 36.38 -16.33 -14.37
CA LYS A 64 35.51 -15.78 -13.32
C LYS A 64 34.41 -16.79 -12.97
N GLN A 65 34.79 -17.72 -12.10
CA GLN A 65 33.99 -18.73 -11.39
C GLN A 65 32.46 -18.49 -11.41
N PHE A 66 31.72 -19.50 -11.87
CA PHE A 66 30.35 -19.86 -11.47
C PHE A 66 29.47 -18.72 -10.91
N SER A 67 29.36 -17.62 -11.66
CA SER A 67 28.52 -16.50 -11.27
C SER A 67 27.06 -16.92 -11.47
N ALA A 68 26.42 -17.34 -10.39
CA ALA A 68 24.99 -17.62 -10.36
C ALA A 68 24.21 -16.41 -10.89
N VAL A 69 23.00 -16.64 -11.43
CA VAL A 69 22.11 -15.52 -11.78
C VAL A 69 21.87 -14.68 -10.50
N PRO A 70 21.88 -13.34 -10.59
CA PRO A 70 21.57 -12.48 -9.46
C PRO A 70 20.32 -12.95 -8.70
N LEU A 71 20.49 -13.21 -7.40
CA LEU A 71 19.42 -13.69 -6.52
C LEU A 71 18.77 -12.53 -5.77
N ILE A 72 17.48 -12.67 -5.51
CA ILE A 72 16.68 -11.68 -4.78
C ILE A 72 16.96 -11.87 -3.28
N THR A 73 17.27 -10.78 -2.59
CA THR A 73 17.73 -10.73 -1.18
C THR A 73 16.63 -10.28 -0.20
N LYS A 74 15.46 -9.91 -0.73
CA LYS A 74 14.28 -9.41 -0.03
C LYS A 74 13.06 -10.21 -0.47
N ASN A 75 12.02 -10.25 0.37
CA ASN A 75 10.78 -10.95 0.04
C ASN A 75 9.76 -10.08 -0.73
N GLN A 76 10.13 -8.83 -1.06
CA GLN A 76 9.28 -7.88 -1.79
C GLN A 76 9.95 -7.41 -3.08
N ILE A 77 9.12 -6.96 -4.02
CA ILE A 77 9.56 -6.35 -5.27
C ILE A 77 8.55 -5.31 -5.76
N HIS A 78 9.04 -4.27 -6.41
CA HIS A 78 8.25 -3.48 -7.35
C HIS A 78 9.05 -3.28 -8.66
N PHE A 79 8.36 -3.32 -9.81
CA PHE A 79 8.94 -2.92 -11.08
C PHE A 79 7.89 -2.57 -12.14
N ILE A 80 8.24 -1.63 -13.01
CA ILE A 80 7.57 -1.45 -14.29
C ILE A 80 8.24 -2.36 -15.33
N SER A 81 7.44 -3.07 -16.11
CA SER A 81 7.94 -3.82 -17.26
C SER A 81 7.18 -3.49 -18.55
N ILE A 82 7.92 -3.39 -19.65
CA ILE A 82 7.39 -3.10 -20.98
C ILE A 82 7.62 -4.33 -21.84
N GLU A 83 6.52 -4.99 -22.23
CA GLU A 83 6.53 -6.19 -23.04
C GLU A 83 6.18 -5.87 -24.49
N ARG A 84 6.97 -6.44 -25.42
CA ARG A 84 6.84 -6.24 -26.87
C ARG A 84 6.79 -7.60 -27.56
N GLY A 85 5.69 -7.86 -28.25
CA GLY A 85 5.48 -9.09 -29.04
C GLY A 85 6.07 -9.02 -30.45
N SER A 86 5.72 -10.01 -31.26
CA SER A 86 5.94 -10.01 -32.72
C SER A 86 4.94 -9.11 -33.46
N GLU A 87 3.76 -8.89 -32.88
CA GLU A 87 2.78 -7.90 -33.32
C GLU A 87 3.07 -6.52 -32.72
N LYS A 88 2.45 -5.45 -33.27
CA LYS A 88 2.69 -4.05 -32.85
C LYS A 88 2.09 -3.68 -31.47
N SER A 89 1.61 -4.67 -30.71
CA SER A 89 1.12 -4.48 -29.35
C SER A 89 2.29 -4.26 -28.39
N VAL A 90 2.18 -3.19 -27.59
CA VAL A 90 3.07 -2.91 -26.46
C VAL A 90 2.20 -2.95 -25.21
N THR A 91 2.61 -3.77 -24.24
CA THR A 91 1.92 -3.90 -22.96
C THR A 91 2.83 -3.36 -21.87
N MET A 92 2.34 -2.44 -21.05
CA MET A 92 3.04 -1.92 -19.88
C MET A 92 2.42 -2.53 -18.63
N ASN A 93 3.24 -3.23 -17.85
CA ASN A 93 2.87 -3.97 -16.65
C ASN A 93 3.65 -3.39 -15.45
N GLU A 94 2.98 -2.59 -14.64
CA GLU A 94 3.49 -2.13 -13.33
C GLU A 94 3.12 -3.19 -12.29
N ILE A 95 4.12 -3.74 -11.61
CA ILE A 95 4.01 -4.96 -10.80
C ILE A 95 4.56 -4.75 -9.40
N PHE A 96 3.82 -5.21 -8.40
CA PHE A 96 4.19 -5.32 -7.00
C PHE A 96 4.04 -6.77 -6.55
N GLY A 97 4.93 -7.27 -5.69
CA GLY A 97 4.84 -8.63 -5.17
C GLY A 97 5.45 -8.78 -3.78
N ASP A 98 4.81 -9.57 -2.93
CA ASP A 98 5.31 -9.99 -1.62
C ASP A 98 5.20 -11.51 -1.48
N GLU A 99 6.36 -12.16 -1.39
CA GLU A 99 6.49 -13.62 -1.25
C GLU A 99 6.25 -14.10 0.20
N THR A 100 6.40 -13.23 1.20
CA THR A 100 6.02 -13.49 2.59
C THR A 100 4.51 -13.59 2.73
N ASN A 101 3.80 -12.61 2.16
CA ASN A 101 2.36 -12.48 2.22
C ASN A 101 1.63 -13.21 1.07
N GLN A 102 2.39 -13.88 0.18
CA GLN A 102 1.93 -14.65 -0.98
C GLN A 102 0.86 -13.90 -1.79
N ILE A 103 1.19 -12.66 -2.16
CA ILE A 103 0.29 -11.72 -2.82
C ILE A 103 1.03 -10.91 -3.90
N ALA A 104 0.35 -10.61 -5.01
CA ALA A 104 0.86 -9.73 -6.07
C ALA A 104 -0.20 -8.74 -6.55
N SER A 105 0.23 -7.60 -7.08
CA SER A 105 -0.62 -6.61 -7.74
C SER A 105 -0.02 -6.24 -9.09
N LEU A 106 -0.81 -6.34 -10.14
CA LEU A 106 -0.43 -6.12 -11.53
C LEU A 106 -1.36 -5.06 -12.13
N LYS A 107 -0.80 -3.91 -12.50
CA LYS A 107 -1.49 -2.87 -13.23
C LYS A 107 -1.06 -2.90 -14.70
N THR A 108 -2.00 -3.30 -15.56
CA THR A 108 -1.79 -3.50 -16.99
C THR A 108 -2.33 -2.32 -17.78
N ARG A 109 -1.51 -1.74 -18.66
CA ARG A 109 -1.92 -0.73 -19.65
C ARG A 109 -1.58 -1.21 -21.05
N ASN A 110 -2.57 -1.26 -21.94
CA ASN A 110 -2.44 -1.65 -23.34
C ASN A 110 -3.40 -0.84 -24.24
N GLN A 111 -3.48 -1.15 -25.53
CA GLN A 111 -4.34 -0.41 -26.48
C GLN A 111 -5.86 -0.55 -26.21
N GLY A 112 -6.28 -1.54 -25.41
CA GLY A 112 -7.66 -1.75 -24.99
C GLY A 112 -8.04 -1.09 -23.67
N GLY A 113 -7.08 -0.46 -22.95
CA GLY A 113 -7.35 0.29 -21.72
C GLY A 113 -6.35 0.03 -20.60
N GLU A 114 -6.81 0.29 -19.37
CA GLU A 114 -6.06 0.12 -18.13
C GLU A 114 -6.87 -0.76 -17.17
N SER A 115 -6.25 -1.79 -16.60
CA SER A 115 -6.84 -2.69 -15.62
C SER A 115 -5.89 -2.93 -14.45
N THR A 116 -6.43 -3.23 -13.27
CA THR A 116 -5.62 -3.60 -12.09
C THR A 116 -6.06 -4.97 -11.59
N THR A 117 -5.11 -5.87 -11.39
CA THR A 117 -5.35 -7.25 -10.96
C THR A 117 -4.58 -7.53 -9.69
N ILE A 118 -5.27 -7.92 -8.62
CA ILE A 118 -4.66 -8.33 -7.34
C ILE A 118 -4.80 -9.85 -7.24
N ILE A 119 -3.72 -10.54 -6.90
CA ILE A 119 -3.64 -12.01 -6.89
C ILE A 119 -3.27 -12.46 -5.49
N ASP A 120 -4.15 -13.23 -4.86
CA ASP A 120 -3.95 -13.91 -3.57
C ASP A 120 -3.63 -15.38 -3.85
N TYR A 121 -2.37 -15.78 -3.66
CA TYR A 121 -1.93 -17.14 -3.93
C TYR A 121 -2.14 -18.07 -2.72
N THR A 122 -2.52 -17.54 -1.55
CA THR A 122 -2.89 -18.36 -0.38
C THR A 122 -4.29 -18.96 -0.58
N LEU A 123 -5.24 -18.15 -1.04
CA LEU A 123 -6.61 -18.57 -1.34
C LEU A 123 -6.77 -19.03 -2.79
N GLY A 124 -5.88 -18.62 -3.69
CA GLY A 124 -5.89 -19.00 -5.10
C GLY A 124 -6.88 -18.18 -5.91
N ILE A 125 -6.89 -16.86 -5.68
CA ILE A 125 -7.91 -15.93 -6.17
C ILE A 125 -7.25 -14.80 -6.96
N VAL A 126 -7.89 -14.42 -8.06
CA VAL A 126 -7.56 -13.27 -8.88
C VAL A 126 -8.73 -12.28 -8.81
N TYR A 127 -8.49 -11.13 -8.20
CA TYR A 127 -9.40 -9.98 -8.16
C TYR A 127 -9.06 -9.05 -9.33
N SER A 128 -10.01 -8.80 -10.23
CA SER A 128 -9.79 -7.97 -11.42
C SER A 128 -10.66 -6.71 -11.38
N LEU A 129 -10.01 -5.55 -11.31
CA LEU A 129 -10.62 -4.22 -11.24
C LEU A 129 -10.61 -3.56 -12.63
N ILE A 130 -11.78 -3.19 -13.12
CA ILE A 130 -12.00 -2.59 -14.44
C ILE A 130 -12.77 -1.28 -14.24
N GLY A 131 -12.07 -0.15 -14.43
CA GLY A 131 -12.60 1.17 -14.08
C GLY A 131 -12.91 1.31 -12.58
N ASP A 132 -13.86 2.18 -12.24
CA ASP A 132 -14.14 2.53 -10.84
C ASP A 132 -15.29 1.76 -10.18
N HIS A 133 -16.00 0.90 -10.92
CA HIS A 133 -17.22 0.26 -10.43
C HIS A 133 -17.27 -1.27 -10.60
N ILE A 134 -16.39 -1.86 -11.42
CA ILE A 134 -16.41 -3.30 -11.69
C ILE A 134 -15.21 -3.97 -11.01
N CYS A 135 -15.49 -4.84 -10.03
CA CYS A 135 -14.59 -5.92 -9.66
C CYS A 135 -15.19 -7.26 -10.07
N THR A 136 -14.38 -8.15 -10.62
CA THR A 136 -14.68 -9.58 -10.73
C THR A 136 -13.70 -10.39 -9.90
N ILE A 137 -14.16 -11.54 -9.40
CA ILE A 137 -13.35 -12.49 -8.62
C ILE A 137 -13.34 -13.81 -9.39
N GLN A 138 -12.17 -14.36 -9.67
CA GLN A 138 -11.99 -15.61 -10.42
C GLN A 138 -10.86 -16.48 -9.86
N PRO A 139 -10.90 -17.81 -10.02
CA PRO A 139 -9.87 -18.70 -9.50
C PRO A 139 -8.54 -18.54 -10.26
N ALA A 140 -7.43 -18.58 -9.52
CA ALA A 140 -6.09 -18.62 -10.06
C ALA A 140 -5.75 -19.99 -10.66
N ASP A 141 -4.85 -20.02 -11.64
CA ASP A 141 -4.38 -21.25 -12.30
C ASP A 141 -2.87 -21.24 -12.57
N LEU A 142 -2.33 -22.32 -13.14
CA LEU A 142 -0.90 -22.46 -13.41
C LEU A 142 -0.34 -21.52 -14.50
N SER A 143 -1.18 -20.72 -15.16
CA SER A 143 -0.76 -19.64 -16.07
C SER A 143 -0.73 -18.26 -15.38
N THR A 144 -1.21 -18.19 -14.14
CA THR A 144 -1.16 -16.98 -13.31
C THR A 144 0.30 -16.62 -12.98
N LEU A 145 0.61 -15.32 -13.03
CA LEU A 145 1.98 -14.81 -12.99
C LEU A 145 2.74 -15.23 -11.72
N GLY A 146 4.06 -15.48 -11.85
CA GLY A 146 4.96 -15.66 -10.71
C GLY A 146 4.83 -16.97 -9.93
N ILE A 147 4.11 -17.97 -10.43
CA ILE A 147 4.00 -19.29 -9.79
C ILE A 147 5.25 -20.14 -10.06
N SER A 148 5.87 -20.65 -8.99
CA SER A 148 6.87 -21.72 -9.05
C SER A 148 6.21 -23.00 -9.57
N VAL A 149 6.78 -23.56 -10.65
CA VAL A 149 6.27 -24.79 -11.29
C VAL A 149 6.26 -25.97 -10.33
N ASP A 150 7.29 -26.07 -9.49
CA ASP A 150 7.52 -27.20 -8.57
C ASP A 150 6.74 -27.05 -7.26
N ASP A 151 6.78 -25.86 -6.66
CA ASP A 151 6.15 -25.58 -5.35
C ASP A 151 4.65 -25.27 -5.44
N ARG A 152 4.17 -24.86 -6.62
CA ARG A 152 2.81 -24.33 -6.87
C ARG A 152 2.46 -23.07 -6.06
N ARG A 153 3.48 -22.31 -5.63
CA ARG A 153 3.39 -21.09 -4.82
C ARG A 153 3.91 -19.87 -5.59
N PHE A 154 3.55 -18.67 -5.15
CA PHE A 154 4.16 -17.45 -5.67
C PHE A 154 5.62 -17.34 -5.20
N GLY A 155 6.51 -16.92 -6.09
CA GLY A 155 7.89 -16.62 -5.75
C GLY A 155 8.53 -15.61 -6.70
N LEU A 156 9.29 -14.67 -6.16
CA LEU A 156 9.84 -13.55 -6.92
C LEU A 156 10.83 -14.01 -8.00
N ALA A 157 11.52 -15.13 -7.79
CA ALA A 157 12.37 -15.75 -8.80
C ALA A 157 11.57 -16.28 -10.01
N ALA A 158 10.35 -16.81 -9.79
CA ALA A 158 9.46 -17.19 -10.89
C ALA A 158 8.83 -15.97 -11.57
N LEU A 159 8.55 -14.90 -10.81
CA LEU A 159 8.05 -13.62 -11.35
C LEU A 159 9.04 -12.94 -12.31
N LEU A 160 10.35 -13.01 -12.03
CA LEU A 160 11.41 -12.52 -12.93
C LEU A 160 11.85 -13.57 -13.98
N GLY A 161 11.41 -14.82 -13.89
CA GLY A 161 11.89 -15.93 -14.72
C GLY A 161 13.36 -16.28 -14.48
N THR A 162 13.88 -16.02 -13.27
CA THR A 162 15.24 -16.38 -12.83
C THR A 162 15.32 -17.80 -12.22
N ASN A 163 14.18 -18.48 -12.06
CA ASN A 163 14.03 -19.83 -11.48
C ASN A 163 14.45 -21.02 -12.39
N ILE A 164 15.28 -20.79 -13.41
CA ILE A 164 15.81 -21.82 -14.31
C ILE A 164 17.35 -21.79 -14.32
N LEU A 165 18.01 -22.86 -14.81
CA LEU A 165 19.47 -22.96 -14.75
C LEU A 165 20.17 -22.06 -15.77
N TYR A 166 20.42 -20.82 -15.35
CA TYR A 166 21.22 -19.84 -16.08
C TYR A 166 22.72 -20.11 -15.99
N LYS A 167 23.44 -19.73 -17.05
CA LYS A 167 24.90 -19.62 -17.09
C LYS A 167 25.31 -18.20 -17.43
N TYR A 168 26.27 -17.65 -16.69
CA TYR A 168 26.87 -16.36 -17.02
C TYR A 168 27.58 -16.46 -18.38
N LEU A 169 27.26 -15.53 -19.27
CA LEU A 169 27.72 -15.51 -20.65
C LEU A 169 28.90 -14.54 -20.84
N GLY A 170 28.87 -13.40 -20.16
CA GLY A 170 29.85 -12.32 -20.31
C GLY A 170 29.20 -10.93 -20.30
N GLN A 171 29.99 -9.91 -20.63
CA GLN A 171 29.52 -8.54 -20.77
C GLN A 171 29.28 -8.17 -22.24
N VAL A 172 28.17 -7.47 -22.51
CA VAL A 172 27.79 -7.00 -23.86
C VAL A 172 27.20 -5.59 -23.79
N PHE A 173 27.05 -4.92 -24.94
CA PHE A 173 26.29 -3.66 -25.03
C PHE A 173 24.79 -3.91 -25.27
N TYR A 174 23.94 -3.35 -24.43
CA TYR A 174 22.48 -3.54 -24.48
C TYR A 174 21.83 -2.68 -25.58
N LYS A 175 21.80 -3.20 -26.81
CA LYS A 175 21.35 -2.49 -28.02
C LYS A 175 19.87 -2.04 -28.02
N LYS A 176 19.04 -2.46 -27.06
CA LYS A 176 17.62 -2.09 -26.98
C LYS A 176 17.38 -0.75 -26.28
N ARG A 177 18.24 -0.36 -25.33
CA ARG A 177 18.12 0.88 -24.55
C ARG A 177 19.51 1.51 -24.39
N THR A 178 19.74 2.63 -25.09
CA THR A 178 20.93 3.51 -25.04
C THR A 178 22.33 2.90 -25.17
N GLY A 179 22.50 1.58 -25.32
CA GLY A 179 23.78 0.95 -25.66
C GLY A 179 24.79 0.88 -24.52
N PHE A 180 24.36 0.93 -23.26
CA PHE A 180 25.24 0.74 -22.10
C PHE A 180 25.68 -0.72 -21.94
N GLN A 181 26.76 -0.94 -21.18
CA GLN A 181 27.32 -2.27 -20.91
C GLN A 181 26.51 -2.99 -19.83
N VAL A 182 26.23 -4.28 -20.04
CA VAL A 182 25.45 -5.14 -19.15
C VAL A 182 26.12 -6.51 -19.00
N ASP A 183 25.94 -7.11 -17.83
CA ASP A 183 26.29 -8.50 -17.54
C ASP A 183 25.12 -9.41 -17.96
N VAL A 184 25.43 -10.52 -18.62
CA VAL A 184 24.43 -11.36 -19.30
C VAL A 184 24.44 -12.80 -18.79
N TRP A 185 23.24 -13.35 -18.58
CA TRP A 185 23.02 -14.75 -18.26
C TRP A 185 22.10 -15.40 -19.29
N GLU A 186 22.37 -16.66 -19.64
CA GLU A 186 21.61 -17.41 -20.64
C GLU A 186 21.20 -18.80 -20.12
N ALA A 187 19.94 -19.15 -20.31
CA ALA A 187 19.37 -20.47 -20.05
C ALA A 187 18.81 -21.06 -21.35
N VAL A 188 18.89 -22.39 -21.49
CA VAL A 188 18.44 -23.11 -22.69
C VAL A 188 17.58 -24.29 -22.27
N GLU A 189 16.38 -24.37 -22.84
CA GLU A 189 15.42 -25.45 -22.61
C GLU A 189 15.05 -26.11 -23.94
N PHE A 190 14.69 -27.39 -23.92
CA PHE A 190 14.39 -28.17 -25.13
C PHE A 190 13.01 -28.83 -25.06
N GLY A 191 12.34 -28.94 -26.20
CA GLY A 191 11.08 -29.68 -26.36
C GLY A 191 9.88 -29.15 -25.57
N LYS A 192 9.89 -27.89 -25.15
CA LYS A 192 8.87 -27.25 -24.30
C LYS A 192 7.61 -26.88 -25.09
N THR A 193 6.46 -26.86 -24.41
CA THR A 193 5.18 -26.38 -24.96
C THR A 193 4.73 -25.15 -24.17
N ILE A 194 4.46 -24.04 -24.87
CA ILE A 194 4.00 -22.76 -24.32
C ILE A 194 2.85 -22.25 -25.21
N ASP A 195 1.80 -21.70 -24.62
CA ASP A 195 0.62 -21.19 -25.36
C ASP A 195 0.00 -22.25 -26.31
N LYS A 196 0.06 -23.53 -25.93
CA LYS A 196 -0.28 -24.76 -26.71
C LYS A 196 0.62 -25.03 -27.93
N LYS A 197 1.63 -24.20 -28.20
CA LYS A 197 2.60 -24.35 -29.29
C LYS A 197 3.89 -25.00 -28.76
N LYS A 198 4.37 -26.03 -29.46
CA LYS A 198 5.61 -26.73 -29.11
C LYS A 198 6.81 -26.05 -29.77
N TYR A 199 7.92 -25.94 -29.03
CA TYR A 199 9.20 -25.44 -29.49
C TYR A 199 10.31 -26.45 -29.19
N ASP A 200 11.19 -26.69 -30.15
CA ASP A 200 12.26 -27.69 -29.99
C ASP A 200 13.43 -27.15 -29.14
N LYS A 201 13.67 -25.83 -29.18
CA LYS A 201 14.59 -25.13 -28.28
C LYS A 201 14.05 -23.75 -27.91
N ILE A 202 14.15 -23.39 -26.64
CA ILE A 202 13.90 -22.04 -26.13
C ILE A 202 15.20 -21.53 -25.51
N VAL A 203 15.54 -20.27 -25.76
CA VAL A 203 16.69 -19.60 -25.16
C VAL A 203 16.20 -18.35 -24.46
N THR A 204 16.40 -18.27 -23.14
CA THR A 204 16.06 -17.10 -22.34
C THR A 204 17.36 -16.42 -21.90
N THR A 205 17.52 -15.16 -22.31
CA THR A 205 18.65 -14.32 -21.95
C THR A 205 18.19 -13.21 -21.01
N GLN A 206 18.80 -13.15 -19.82
CA GLN A 206 18.60 -12.11 -18.82
C GLN A 206 19.75 -11.10 -18.88
N TYR A 207 19.45 -9.81 -18.76
CA TYR A 207 20.42 -8.71 -18.84
C TYR A 207 20.35 -7.88 -17.56
N PHE A 208 21.48 -7.71 -16.88
CA PHE A 208 21.60 -6.98 -15.62
C PHE A 208 22.62 -5.84 -15.70
N VAL A 209 22.41 -4.79 -14.90
CA VAL A 209 23.37 -3.71 -14.67
C VAL A 209 23.97 -3.86 -13.27
N PRO A 210 25.31 -3.82 -13.10
CA PRO A 210 25.94 -3.78 -11.79
C PRO A 210 25.68 -2.42 -11.10
N THR A 211 25.44 -2.45 -9.80
CA THR A 211 25.15 -1.26 -8.98
C THR A 211 25.87 -1.32 -7.64
N TYR A 212 26.20 -0.15 -7.10
CA TYR A 212 26.88 0.00 -5.80
C TYR A 212 25.92 -0.13 -4.59
N ALA A 213 24.61 -0.18 -4.83
CA ALA A 213 23.61 -0.38 -3.78
C ALA A 213 23.64 -1.82 -3.26
N LYS A 214 24.13 -2.01 -2.03
CA LYS A 214 24.24 -3.34 -1.37
C LYS A 214 22.91 -4.08 -1.17
N GLU A 215 21.79 -3.35 -1.20
CA GLU A 215 20.43 -3.89 -1.05
C GLU A 215 19.88 -4.51 -2.34
N SER A 216 20.51 -4.26 -3.49
CA SER A 216 20.16 -4.87 -4.78
C SER A 216 20.47 -6.38 -4.85
N MET A 217 20.13 -7.04 -5.96
CA MET A 217 20.27 -8.48 -6.16
C MET A 217 21.75 -8.90 -6.24
N PHE A 218 22.43 -9.00 -5.09
CA PHE A 218 23.89 -9.18 -4.98
C PHE A 218 24.71 -8.16 -5.80
N GLY A 219 24.25 -6.89 -5.82
CA GLY A 219 24.92 -5.83 -6.58
C GLY A 219 24.42 -5.67 -8.02
N TYR A 220 23.26 -6.22 -8.38
CA TYR A 220 22.70 -6.14 -9.74
C TYR A 220 21.22 -5.70 -9.75
N ILE A 221 20.80 -5.08 -10.86
CA ILE A 221 19.41 -4.73 -11.19
C ILE A 221 19.09 -5.29 -12.58
N PRO A 222 17.96 -6.00 -12.79
CA PRO A 222 17.55 -6.46 -14.12
C PRO A 222 17.11 -5.28 -14.99
N VAL A 223 17.51 -5.27 -16.25
CA VAL A 223 17.13 -4.23 -17.24
C VAL A 223 16.40 -4.78 -18.45
N GLY A 224 16.52 -6.08 -18.73
CA GLY A 224 15.68 -6.73 -19.74
C GLY A 224 15.82 -8.25 -19.77
N THR A 225 14.83 -8.89 -20.37
CA THR A 225 14.82 -10.32 -20.72
C THR A 225 14.41 -10.47 -22.18
N VAL A 226 15.06 -11.40 -22.88
CA VAL A 226 14.71 -11.80 -24.25
C VAL A 226 14.54 -13.30 -24.27
N THR A 227 13.36 -13.77 -24.69
CA THR A 227 13.09 -15.20 -24.91
C THR A 227 12.95 -15.45 -26.40
N ASN A 228 13.90 -16.21 -26.94
CA ASN A 228 13.94 -16.63 -28.35
C ASN A 228 13.44 -18.07 -28.48
N PHE A 229 12.49 -18.27 -29.39
CA PHE A 229 11.82 -19.55 -29.59
C PHE A 229 12.23 -20.15 -30.94
N TYR A 230 12.71 -21.40 -30.92
CA TYR A 230 13.29 -22.06 -32.08
C TYR A 230 12.61 -23.40 -32.39
N ASN A 231 12.39 -23.64 -33.68
CA ASN A 231 12.00 -24.94 -34.22
C ASN A 231 13.22 -25.60 -34.90
N GLN A 232 13.27 -26.93 -34.85
CA GLN A 232 14.36 -27.70 -35.45
C GLN A 232 14.08 -27.97 -36.93
N VAL A 233 14.96 -27.50 -37.81
CA VAL A 233 14.83 -27.67 -39.28
C VAL A 233 15.74 -28.80 -39.79
N SER A 234 16.81 -29.12 -39.05
CA SER A 234 17.64 -30.31 -39.29
C SER A 234 18.28 -30.80 -38.00
N SER A 235 18.95 -31.95 -38.03
CA SER A 235 19.64 -32.55 -36.88
C SER A 235 20.69 -31.64 -36.21
N SER A 236 21.12 -30.56 -36.85
CA SER A 236 22.05 -29.57 -36.30
C SER A 236 21.62 -28.10 -36.48
N HIS A 237 20.42 -27.82 -37.01
CA HIS A 237 19.97 -26.45 -37.30
C HIS A 237 18.62 -26.11 -36.65
N TYR A 238 18.59 -24.96 -35.98
CA TYR A 238 17.44 -24.38 -35.29
C TYR A 238 17.12 -23.02 -35.90
N GLN A 239 15.89 -22.85 -36.39
CA GLN A 239 15.42 -21.58 -36.97
C GLN A 239 14.63 -20.79 -35.94
N LEU A 240 14.97 -19.50 -35.78
CA LEU A 240 14.23 -18.58 -34.92
C LEU A 240 12.81 -18.42 -35.48
N THR A 241 11.80 -18.70 -34.66
CA THR A 241 10.38 -18.63 -35.01
C THR A 241 9.76 -17.34 -34.50
N GLU A 242 10.06 -16.96 -33.26
CA GLU A 242 9.61 -15.71 -32.64
C GLU A 242 10.55 -15.30 -31.49
N SER A 243 10.46 -14.04 -31.07
CA SER A 243 11.15 -13.49 -29.90
C SER A 243 10.15 -12.68 -29.07
N LYS A 244 10.05 -12.96 -27.78
CA LYS A 244 9.32 -12.11 -26.81
C LYS A 244 10.35 -11.25 -26.07
N TYR A 245 10.09 -9.94 -25.95
CA TYR A 245 10.99 -8.97 -25.31
C TYR A 245 10.31 -8.36 -24.08
N LYS A 246 11.04 -8.26 -22.97
CA LYS A 246 10.61 -7.59 -21.74
C LYS A 246 11.72 -6.62 -21.28
N GLU A 247 11.41 -5.34 -21.16
CA GLU A 247 12.32 -4.31 -20.65
C GLU A 247 11.89 -3.93 -19.22
N TYR A 248 12.83 -3.85 -18.28
CA TYR A 248 12.55 -3.52 -16.87
C TYR A 248 12.93 -2.07 -16.54
N HIS A 249 12.09 -1.45 -15.73
CA HIS A 249 12.13 -0.05 -15.33
C HIS A 249 11.70 0.07 -13.87
N ASP A 250 12.13 1.12 -13.18
CA ASP A 250 11.66 1.51 -11.85
C ASP A 250 11.67 0.32 -10.85
N PHE A 251 12.84 -0.32 -10.73
CA PHE A 251 13.00 -1.58 -10.02
C PHE A 251 13.44 -1.34 -8.57
N GLY A 252 12.65 -1.83 -7.61
CA GLY A 252 12.96 -1.83 -6.19
C GLY A 252 12.65 -3.17 -5.51
N LEU A 253 13.21 -3.35 -4.31
CA LEU A 253 13.14 -4.59 -3.52
C LEU A 253 12.42 -4.41 -2.18
N GLU A 254 11.78 -3.27 -2.01
CA GLU A 254 10.90 -2.89 -0.90
C GLU A 254 9.74 -2.09 -1.50
N ILE A 255 8.58 -2.12 -0.84
CA ILE A 255 7.39 -1.35 -1.24
C ILE A 255 7.11 -0.37 -0.10
N ALA A 256 6.97 0.92 -0.41
CA ALA A 256 6.68 1.93 0.62
C ALA A 256 5.32 1.67 1.28
N ASP A 257 5.20 1.84 2.60
CA ASP A 257 4.01 1.40 3.37
C ASP A 257 2.69 1.97 2.83
N ALA A 258 2.69 3.28 2.52
CA ALA A 258 1.53 3.97 1.95
C ALA A 258 1.17 3.49 0.53
N GLU A 259 2.14 2.95 -0.23
CA GLU A 259 1.89 2.29 -1.50
C GLU A 259 1.37 0.86 -1.28
N TYR A 260 2.00 0.08 -0.39
CA TYR A 260 1.57 -1.28 -0.05
C TYR A 260 0.09 -1.32 0.37
N GLU A 261 -0.31 -0.46 1.31
CA GLU A 261 -1.71 -0.34 1.77
C GLU A 261 -2.67 0.25 0.71
N SER A 262 -2.19 0.64 -0.47
CA SER A 262 -3.01 1.07 -1.62
C SER A 262 -3.08 0.02 -2.74
N ARG A 263 -1.97 -0.67 -3.06
CA ARG A 263 -1.84 -1.55 -4.24
C ARG A 263 -2.51 -2.91 -4.06
N PHE A 264 -2.68 -3.37 -2.82
CA PHE A 264 -3.25 -4.69 -2.49
C PHE A 264 -4.72 -4.63 -2.03
N GLN A 265 -5.40 -3.50 -2.23
CA GLN A 265 -6.76 -3.25 -1.73
C GLN A 265 -7.88 -3.87 -2.59
N VAL A 266 -8.52 -4.93 -2.08
CA VAL A 266 -9.64 -5.61 -2.76
C VAL A 266 -11.04 -5.14 -2.30
N ASN A 267 -11.12 -4.05 -1.52
CA ASN A 267 -12.36 -3.51 -0.94
C ASN A 267 -13.49 -3.28 -1.97
N ARG A 268 -13.15 -2.92 -3.21
CA ARG A 268 -14.09 -2.72 -4.33
C ARG A 268 -14.89 -3.99 -4.68
N CYS A 269 -14.34 -5.17 -4.37
CA CYS A 269 -14.94 -6.48 -4.59
C CYS A 269 -15.92 -6.90 -3.48
N TYR A 270 -15.89 -6.18 -2.35
CA TYR A 270 -16.72 -6.38 -1.17
C TYR A 270 -17.50 -5.08 -0.87
N PRO A 271 -18.41 -4.63 -1.75
CA PRO A 271 -19.09 -3.33 -1.62
C PRO A 271 -20.16 -3.30 -0.52
N LYS A 272 -20.62 -4.47 -0.08
CA LYS A 272 -21.67 -4.69 0.91
C LYS A 272 -21.17 -4.43 2.34
N PRO A 273 -21.84 -3.60 3.17
CA PRO A 273 -21.45 -3.41 4.57
C PRO A 273 -21.38 -4.71 5.38
N GLU A 274 -22.32 -5.64 5.14
CA GLU A 274 -22.34 -6.95 5.80
C GLU A 274 -21.19 -7.88 5.38
N SER A 275 -20.45 -7.53 4.31
CA SER A 275 -19.26 -8.26 3.87
C SER A 275 -17.95 -7.70 4.46
N ARG A 276 -18.04 -6.90 5.54
CA ARG A 276 -16.90 -6.32 6.26
C ARG A 276 -17.16 -6.33 7.78
N LYS A 277 -16.11 -6.52 8.59
CA LYS A 277 -16.17 -6.34 10.06
C LYS A 277 -14.93 -5.62 10.58
N THR A 278 -15.09 -4.59 11.41
CA THR A 278 -13.96 -3.91 12.07
C THR A 278 -13.91 -4.30 13.56
N LEU A 279 -12.72 -4.64 14.06
CA LEU A 279 -12.48 -5.07 15.44
C LEU A 279 -11.29 -4.29 16.04
N ALA A 280 -11.34 -3.95 17.33
CA ALA A 280 -10.20 -3.43 18.08
C ALA A 280 -9.41 -4.57 18.71
N PHE A 281 -8.13 -4.65 18.39
CA PHE A 281 -7.15 -5.52 19.04
C PHE A 281 -6.35 -4.67 20.02
N HIS A 282 -6.52 -4.94 21.32
CA HIS A 282 -5.79 -4.24 22.37
C HIS A 282 -4.48 -4.98 22.63
N PHE A 283 -3.36 -4.33 22.35
CA PHE A 283 -2.02 -4.86 22.60
C PHE A 283 -1.41 -4.18 23.82
N THR A 284 -1.05 -4.99 24.81
CA THR A 284 -0.39 -4.55 26.04
C THR A 284 1.08 -4.93 26.01
N CYS A 285 1.95 -3.96 26.30
CA CYS A 285 3.37 -4.21 26.57
C CYS A 285 3.54 -5.17 27.76
N LYS A 286 4.62 -5.97 27.76
CA LYS A 286 4.91 -6.97 28.81
C LYS A 286 6.26 -6.82 29.52
N ASP A 287 7.12 -5.94 29.04
CA ASP A 287 8.45 -5.69 29.60
C ASP A 287 8.47 -4.51 30.58
N ASP A 288 9.47 -4.47 31.48
CA ASP A 288 9.68 -3.38 32.46
C ASP A 288 9.91 -1.99 31.83
N TYR A 289 10.07 -1.91 30.50
CA TYR A 289 10.27 -0.69 29.75
C TYR A 289 9.57 -0.77 28.39
N CYS A 290 8.49 -0.01 28.25
CA CYS A 290 7.75 0.19 27.02
C CYS A 290 8.19 1.49 26.33
N ASP A 291 8.04 1.58 25.01
CA ASP A 291 8.43 2.79 24.26
C ASP A 291 7.38 3.90 24.41
N PRO A 292 7.71 5.07 25.00
CA PRO A 292 6.80 6.22 25.01
C PRO A 292 6.61 6.84 23.61
N ASN A 293 7.51 6.57 22.67
CA ASN A 293 7.53 7.10 21.31
C ASN A 293 7.08 6.07 20.27
N ALA A 294 6.38 4.99 20.67
CA ALA A 294 5.92 3.94 19.74
C ALA A 294 5.10 4.49 18.55
N ASN A 295 4.41 5.62 18.74
CA ASN A 295 3.69 6.34 17.70
C ASN A 295 4.59 6.87 16.55
N GLU A 296 5.87 7.16 16.82
CA GLU A 296 6.86 7.52 15.78
C GLU A 296 7.19 6.34 14.84
N LYS A 297 6.79 5.12 15.20
CA LYS A 297 6.97 3.87 14.43
C LYS A 297 5.66 3.24 13.96
N TYR A 298 4.62 4.07 13.75
CA TYR A 298 3.29 3.68 13.26
C TYR A 298 3.31 2.54 12.23
N TYR A 299 4.02 2.70 11.11
CA TYR A 299 4.01 1.73 10.01
C TYR A 299 4.73 0.42 10.32
N GLU A 300 5.85 0.46 11.06
CA GLU A 300 6.50 -0.79 11.50
C GLU A 300 5.56 -1.58 12.43
N ILE A 301 4.92 -0.91 13.38
CA ILE A 301 3.97 -1.55 14.31
C ILE A 301 2.75 -2.11 13.55
N LEU A 302 2.28 -1.39 12.52
CA LEU A 302 1.20 -1.85 11.64
C LEU A 302 1.58 -3.17 10.93
N ASP A 303 2.75 -3.26 10.29
CA ASP A 303 3.22 -4.51 9.67
C ASP A 303 3.41 -5.63 10.70
N ARG A 304 4.03 -5.34 11.85
CA ARG A 304 4.25 -6.32 12.93
C ARG A 304 2.93 -6.95 13.39
N ILE A 305 1.86 -6.15 13.49
CA ILE A 305 0.48 -6.58 13.81
C ILE A 305 -0.15 -7.34 12.64
N LYS A 306 -0.10 -6.81 11.42
CA LYS A 306 -0.63 -7.44 10.19
C LYS A 306 -0.06 -8.84 10.01
N GLY A 307 1.26 -8.96 10.09
CA GLY A 307 1.98 -10.23 10.07
C GLY A 307 1.68 -11.13 11.27
N ALA A 308 1.40 -10.60 12.47
CA ALA A 308 1.04 -11.43 13.64
C ALA A 308 -0.32 -12.13 13.50
N ILE A 309 -1.24 -11.50 12.76
CA ILE A 309 -2.56 -12.06 12.43
C ILE A 309 -2.45 -13.05 11.27
N ILE A 310 -1.74 -12.70 10.19
CA ILE A 310 -1.51 -13.59 9.04
C ILE A 310 -0.77 -14.88 9.48
N ARG A 311 0.15 -14.79 10.44
CA ARG A 311 0.85 -15.95 11.07
C ARG A 311 -0.07 -16.93 11.83
N GLN A 312 -1.36 -16.63 12.02
CA GLN A 312 -2.33 -17.62 12.53
C GLN A 312 -2.82 -18.58 11.43
N ASP A 313 -2.47 -18.33 10.15
CA ASP A 313 -2.78 -19.15 8.97
C ASP A 313 -4.29 -19.38 8.73
N SER A 314 -5.10 -18.45 9.25
CA SER A 314 -6.57 -18.48 9.28
C SER A 314 -7.25 -17.23 8.69
N ILE A 315 -6.45 -16.21 8.34
CA ILE A 315 -6.88 -15.01 7.61
C ILE A 315 -5.83 -14.68 6.55
N SER A 316 -6.24 -14.44 5.31
CA SER A 316 -5.36 -14.00 4.23
C SER A 316 -4.99 -12.51 4.33
N SER A 317 -3.80 -12.17 3.83
CA SER A 317 -3.30 -10.79 3.68
C SER A 317 -4.27 -9.90 2.90
N SER A 318 -4.92 -10.43 1.86
CA SER A 318 -5.89 -9.73 1.00
C SER A 318 -7.17 -9.29 1.74
N ARG A 319 -7.56 -10.00 2.79
CA ARG A 319 -8.79 -9.72 3.57
C ARG A 319 -8.58 -8.69 4.67
N ILE A 320 -7.33 -8.31 4.98
CA ILE A 320 -7.03 -7.23 5.93
C ILE A 320 -7.12 -5.90 5.16
N SER A 321 -8.33 -5.33 5.17
CA SER A 321 -8.74 -4.14 4.43
C SER A 321 -8.08 -2.85 4.93
N ASN A 322 -7.92 -2.71 6.26
CA ASN A 322 -7.34 -1.54 6.88
C ASN A 322 -6.85 -1.86 8.30
N ILE A 323 -5.80 -1.17 8.75
CA ILE A 323 -5.37 -1.10 10.15
C ILE A 323 -5.18 0.38 10.51
N ASP A 324 -5.96 0.88 11.47
CA ASP A 324 -5.79 2.21 12.07
C ASP A 324 -5.30 2.03 13.53
N LEU A 325 -4.26 2.74 13.95
CA LEU A 325 -3.63 2.55 15.27
C LEU A 325 -3.84 3.76 16.19
N GLU A 326 -4.41 3.50 17.38
CA GLU A 326 -4.47 4.48 18.48
C GLU A 326 -3.46 4.09 19.58
N PHE A 327 -2.67 5.05 20.02
CA PHE A 327 -1.62 4.87 21.03
C PHE A 327 -2.06 5.54 22.34
N SER A 328 -2.12 4.78 23.43
CA SER A 328 -2.49 5.31 24.74
C SER A 328 -1.37 6.18 25.31
N ALA A 329 -1.69 7.41 25.71
CA ALA A 329 -0.75 8.37 26.29
C ALA A 329 -0.36 8.06 27.77
N ASN A 330 -0.75 6.89 28.27
CA ASN A 330 -0.52 6.46 29.66
C ASN A 330 0.73 5.55 29.78
N LYS A 331 1.25 5.40 31.00
CA LYS A 331 2.48 4.66 31.30
C LYS A 331 2.50 3.19 30.86
N ASP A 332 1.34 2.58 30.68
CA ASP A 332 1.20 1.16 30.36
C ASP A 332 1.32 0.86 28.85
N SER A 333 1.50 1.92 28.02
CA SER A 333 1.76 1.86 26.58
C SER A 333 0.86 0.90 25.80
N GLU A 334 -0.46 0.97 26.04
CA GLU A 334 -1.44 0.21 25.27
C GLU A 334 -1.54 0.72 23.82
N ILE A 335 -1.57 -0.21 22.86
CA ILE A 335 -1.78 0.07 21.43
C ILE A 335 -3.09 -0.59 21.02
N ILE A 336 -4.03 0.19 20.50
CA ILE A 336 -5.34 -0.29 20.03
C ILE A 336 -5.32 -0.27 18.50
N ALA A 337 -5.36 -1.46 17.88
CA ALA A 337 -5.42 -1.59 16.43
C ALA A 337 -6.86 -1.85 15.96
N TYR A 338 -7.41 -0.91 15.22
CA TYR A 338 -8.72 -1.00 14.57
C TYR A 338 -8.55 -1.67 13.20
N ILE A 339 -8.87 -2.96 13.13
CA ILE A 339 -8.59 -3.81 11.97
C ILE A 339 -9.89 -4.17 11.27
N THR A 340 -9.99 -3.79 10.00
CA THR A 340 -11.13 -4.15 9.12
C THR A 340 -10.81 -5.40 8.34
N PHE A 341 -11.67 -6.41 8.48
CA PHE A 341 -11.65 -7.64 7.70
C PHE A 341 -12.75 -7.64 6.63
N LEU A 342 -12.50 -8.30 5.50
CA LEU A 342 -13.46 -8.58 4.43
C LEU A 342 -14.00 -10.02 4.56
N GLU A 343 -15.14 -10.34 3.95
CA GLU A 343 -15.71 -11.70 4.05
C GLU A 343 -14.86 -12.78 3.38
N ALA A 344 -14.90 -13.99 3.94
CA ALA A 344 -14.24 -15.16 3.38
C ALA A 344 -14.79 -15.45 1.98
N PRO A 345 -13.95 -15.51 0.94
CA PRO A 345 -14.41 -15.82 -0.40
C PRO A 345 -14.94 -17.25 -0.48
N THR A 346 -16.00 -17.46 -1.27
CA THR A 346 -16.60 -18.78 -1.44
C THR A 346 -15.68 -19.73 -2.23
N ILE A 347 -15.95 -21.03 -2.11
CA ILE A 347 -15.23 -22.10 -2.80
C ILE A 347 -15.23 -21.91 -4.33
N GLU A 348 -16.29 -21.32 -4.89
CA GLU A 348 -16.48 -21.15 -6.35
C GLU A 348 -15.66 -20.01 -6.94
N TYR A 349 -15.29 -19.00 -6.13
CA TYR A 349 -14.33 -17.96 -6.52
C TYR A 349 -12.88 -18.44 -6.48
N SER A 350 -12.60 -19.49 -5.70
CA SER A 350 -11.24 -19.99 -5.42
C SER A 350 -10.88 -21.21 -6.25
N PHE A 351 -11.88 -22.03 -6.62
CA PHE A 351 -11.67 -23.27 -7.37
C PHE A 351 -12.67 -23.44 -8.50
N LYS A 352 -12.15 -23.72 -9.70
CA LYS A 352 -12.97 -23.97 -10.88
C LYS A 352 -13.63 -25.35 -10.78
N SER A 353 -14.96 -25.40 -10.84
CA SER A 353 -15.71 -26.64 -11.04
C SER A 353 -15.95 -26.92 -12.54
N LYS A 354 -16.11 -28.19 -12.88
CA LYS A 354 -16.77 -28.70 -14.11
C LYS A 354 -17.58 -29.94 -13.77
N GLU A 355 -18.55 -30.29 -14.61
CA GLU A 355 -19.29 -31.56 -14.51
C GLU A 355 -19.14 -32.34 -15.81
N PHE A 356 -18.75 -33.62 -15.70
CA PHE A 356 -18.55 -34.53 -16.83
C PHE A 356 -18.48 -35.98 -16.36
N TYR A 357 -18.39 -36.92 -17.30
CA TYR A 357 -18.27 -38.35 -17.01
C TYR A 357 -16.80 -38.73 -16.82
N LEU A 358 -16.40 -38.99 -15.58
CA LEU A 358 -15.04 -39.37 -15.20
C LEU A 358 -14.80 -40.87 -15.45
N THR A 359 -13.67 -41.23 -16.03
CA THR A 359 -13.39 -42.63 -16.39
C THR A 359 -13.25 -43.54 -15.16
N LYS A 360 -13.97 -44.68 -15.14
CA LYS A 360 -14.02 -45.61 -14.00
C LYS A 360 -12.66 -46.17 -13.57
N SER A 361 -11.72 -46.32 -14.51
CA SER A 361 -10.36 -46.76 -14.23
C SER A 361 -9.57 -45.76 -13.38
N LEU A 362 -9.80 -44.45 -13.54
CA LEU A 362 -9.23 -43.41 -12.69
C LEU A 362 -9.84 -43.50 -11.28
N ILE A 363 -11.17 -43.57 -11.17
CA ILE A 363 -11.88 -43.68 -9.88
C ILE A 363 -11.36 -44.86 -9.05
N GLN A 364 -11.12 -46.01 -9.69
CA GLN A 364 -10.58 -47.22 -9.06
C GLN A 364 -9.11 -47.13 -8.65
N LYS A 365 -8.27 -46.37 -9.39
CA LYS A 365 -6.85 -46.16 -9.08
C LYS A 365 -6.63 -45.06 -8.03
N SER A 366 -7.47 -44.03 -8.05
CA SER A 366 -7.43 -42.89 -7.14
C SER A 366 -7.89 -43.23 -5.73
N ARG A 367 -7.38 -42.51 -4.73
CA ARG A 367 -7.90 -42.58 -3.36
C ARG A 367 -9.34 -42.06 -3.34
N ASN A 368 -10.29 -42.95 -3.10
CA ASN A 368 -11.72 -42.64 -3.04
C ASN A 368 -12.35 -43.08 -1.70
N PHE A 369 -13.49 -42.47 -1.36
CA PHE A 369 -14.25 -42.75 -0.13
C PHE A 369 -15.71 -42.33 -0.28
N TYR A 370 -16.58 -42.80 0.63
CA TYR A 370 -18.01 -42.43 0.64
C TYR A 370 -18.23 -41.00 1.17
N ALA A 371 -18.98 -40.21 0.39
CA ALA A 371 -19.47 -38.90 0.80
C ALA A 371 -20.96 -38.75 0.46
N GLU A 372 -21.73 -38.10 1.34
CA GLU A 372 -23.19 -38.02 1.19
C GLU A 372 -23.63 -37.03 0.11
N ASN A 373 -22.84 -35.97 -0.08
CA ASN A 373 -22.98 -34.88 -1.04
C ASN A 373 -21.58 -34.28 -1.35
N ASP A 374 -21.52 -33.25 -2.20
CA ASP A 374 -20.27 -32.56 -2.54
C ASP A 374 -19.69 -31.77 -1.36
N GLU A 375 -20.53 -31.16 -0.52
CA GLU A 375 -20.09 -30.46 0.70
C GLU A 375 -19.33 -31.37 1.69
N ASP A 376 -19.82 -32.59 1.93
CA ASP A 376 -19.17 -33.62 2.73
C ASP A 376 -17.89 -34.15 2.06
N CYS A 377 -17.90 -34.28 0.73
CA CYS A 377 -16.70 -34.59 -0.06
C CYS A 377 -15.61 -33.51 0.11
N PHE A 378 -15.99 -32.23 0.13
CA PHE A 378 -15.07 -31.13 0.44
C PHE A 378 -14.58 -31.18 1.89
N LYS A 379 -15.49 -31.23 2.88
CA LYS A 379 -15.16 -31.27 4.32
C LYS A 379 -14.19 -32.41 4.68
N LYS A 380 -14.39 -33.61 4.13
CA LYS A 380 -13.51 -34.78 4.34
C LYS A 380 -12.14 -34.67 3.67
N ASN A 381 -12.00 -33.84 2.63
CA ASN A 381 -10.70 -33.56 1.99
C ASN A 381 -9.98 -32.35 2.60
N ALA A 382 -10.71 -31.43 3.23
CA ALA A 382 -10.18 -30.14 3.64
C ALA A 382 -9.01 -30.19 4.64
N ASN A 383 -9.02 -31.17 5.55
CA ASN A 383 -7.96 -31.31 6.57
C ASN A 383 -6.77 -32.18 6.11
N VAL A 384 -6.86 -32.79 4.92
CA VAL A 384 -5.93 -33.78 4.39
C VAL A 384 -4.59 -33.13 4.00
N ALA A 385 -3.49 -33.81 4.33
CA ALA A 385 -2.12 -33.37 4.00
C ALA A 385 -1.57 -33.93 2.68
N ASP A 386 -2.29 -34.84 2.03
CA ASP A 386 -1.98 -35.31 0.67
C ASP A 386 -1.94 -34.12 -0.30
N LYS A 387 -0.91 -34.03 -1.15
CA LYS A 387 -0.90 -33.11 -2.29
C LYS A 387 -1.76 -33.69 -3.42
N PHE A 388 -2.93 -33.11 -3.67
CA PHE A 388 -3.82 -33.41 -4.80
C PHE A 388 -4.10 -32.14 -5.61
N GLU A 389 -4.42 -32.30 -6.90
CA GLU A 389 -4.69 -31.17 -7.81
C GLU A 389 -6.15 -31.11 -8.28
N ALA A 390 -6.97 -32.12 -7.98
CA ALA A 390 -8.43 -32.03 -8.09
C ALA A 390 -9.16 -32.95 -7.08
N ILE A 391 -10.42 -32.60 -6.79
CA ILE A 391 -11.40 -33.46 -6.10
C ILE A 391 -12.55 -33.72 -7.07
N ALA A 392 -13.05 -34.96 -7.13
CA ALA A 392 -14.28 -35.29 -7.85
C ALA A 392 -15.34 -35.86 -6.91
N TYR A 393 -16.57 -35.33 -6.95
CA TYR A 393 -17.74 -35.93 -6.31
C TYR A 393 -18.67 -36.55 -7.35
N CYS A 394 -18.85 -37.86 -7.26
CA CYS A 394 -19.64 -38.67 -8.19
C CYS A 394 -20.99 -39.02 -7.56
N ALA A 395 -22.00 -38.18 -7.80
CA ALA A 395 -23.28 -38.22 -7.09
C ALA A 395 -24.01 -39.58 -7.22
N GLY A 396 -24.01 -40.18 -8.42
CA GLY A 396 -24.67 -41.46 -8.68
C GLY A 396 -24.09 -42.67 -7.92
N THR A 397 -22.89 -42.55 -7.36
CA THR A 397 -22.25 -43.60 -6.53
C THR A 397 -21.86 -43.09 -5.13
N LYS A 398 -22.27 -41.86 -4.76
CA LYS A 398 -21.88 -41.19 -3.50
C LYS A 398 -20.38 -41.29 -3.19
N THR A 399 -19.56 -41.21 -4.25
CA THR A 399 -18.12 -41.44 -4.18
C THR A 399 -17.37 -40.12 -4.33
N CYS A 400 -16.52 -39.82 -3.35
CA CYS A 400 -15.58 -38.72 -3.39
C CYS A 400 -14.19 -39.25 -3.76
N VAL A 401 -13.48 -38.58 -4.66
CA VAL A 401 -12.21 -39.04 -5.26
C VAL A 401 -11.15 -37.95 -5.18
N ARG A 402 -9.94 -38.27 -4.70
CA ARG A 402 -8.75 -37.40 -4.78
C ARG A 402 -7.95 -37.71 -6.03
N ILE A 403 -7.66 -36.70 -6.83
CA ILE A 403 -6.92 -36.82 -8.09
C ILE A 403 -5.56 -36.12 -7.94
N THR A 404 -4.48 -36.88 -8.10
CA THR A 404 -3.11 -36.44 -7.82
C THR A 404 -2.52 -35.50 -8.87
N SER A 405 -2.88 -35.67 -10.14
CA SER A 405 -2.45 -34.81 -11.24
C SER A 405 -3.64 -34.49 -12.14
N ILE A 406 -3.76 -33.23 -12.58
CA ILE A 406 -4.81 -32.83 -13.53
C ILE A 406 -4.69 -33.49 -14.91
N ASN A 407 -3.51 -34.03 -15.24
CA ASN A 407 -3.27 -34.75 -16.50
C ASN A 407 -3.83 -36.17 -16.46
N ASP A 408 -4.20 -36.68 -15.28
CA ASP A 408 -4.76 -38.02 -15.09
C ASP A 408 -6.28 -38.05 -15.44
N ILE A 409 -6.87 -36.89 -15.72
CA ILE A 409 -8.32 -36.68 -15.87
C ILE A 409 -8.77 -36.98 -17.31
N GLU A 410 -9.29 -38.19 -17.52
CA GLU A 410 -9.87 -38.64 -18.79
C GLU A 410 -11.40 -38.59 -18.75
N GLU A 411 -12.01 -37.80 -19.66
CA GLU A 411 -13.46 -37.79 -19.90
C GLU A 411 -13.90 -39.02 -20.71
N ASN A 412 -14.97 -39.70 -20.29
CA ASN A 412 -15.52 -40.86 -21.00
C ASN A 412 -17.06 -40.87 -20.91
N TRP A 413 -17.70 -40.35 -21.95
CA TRP A 413 -19.14 -40.09 -21.99
C TRP A 413 -20.00 -41.37 -22.10
N ASP A 414 -19.47 -42.45 -22.69
CA ASP A 414 -20.21 -43.71 -22.86
C ASP A 414 -20.20 -44.60 -21.61
N HIS A 415 -19.09 -44.61 -20.86
CA HIS A 415 -18.80 -45.62 -19.82
C HIS A 415 -18.27 -45.05 -18.51
N GLY A 416 -18.06 -43.74 -18.38
CA GLY A 416 -17.65 -43.09 -17.13
C GLY A 416 -18.73 -43.05 -16.05
N SER A 417 -18.48 -42.26 -15.01
CA SER A 417 -19.42 -41.91 -13.94
C SER A 417 -19.56 -40.39 -13.91
N PHE A 418 -20.80 -39.87 -13.85
CA PHE A 418 -21.03 -38.43 -13.79
C PHE A 418 -20.54 -37.85 -12.45
N CYS A 419 -19.62 -36.89 -12.50
CA CYS A 419 -19.01 -36.29 -11.32
C CYS A 419 -18.80 -34.77 -11.48
N ARG A 420 -18.99 -34.01 -10.39
CA ARG A 420 -18.53 -32.62 -10.25
C ARG A 420 -17.04 -32.65 -9.88
N VAL A 421 -16.18 -32.19 -10.78
CA VAL A 421 -14.72 -32.15 -10.63
C VAL A 421 -14.26 -30.72 -10.36
N THR A 422 -13.60 -30.51 -9.23
CA THR A 422 -13.10 -29.22 -8.76
C THR A 422 -11.58 -29.19 -8.83
N TYR A 423 -11.04 -28.24 -9.59
CA TYR A 423 -9.62 -28.11 -9.89
C TYR A 423 -8.92 -27.22 -8.85
N ILE A 424 -7.79 -27.69 -8.33
CA ILE A 424 -7.04 -27.12 -7.20
C ILE A 424 -5.55 -27.02 -7.62
N PRO A 425 -5.23 -26.21 -8.64
CA PRO A 425 -3.90 -26.19 -9.26
C PRO A 425 -2.78 -25.78 -8.29
N LEU A 426 -3.08 -24.89 -7.35
CA LEU A 426 -2.12 -24.37 -6.36
C LEU A 426 -1.97 -25.27 -5.13
N ARG A 427 -2.72 -26.39 -5.05
CA ARG A 427 -2.68 -27.37 -3.94
C ARG A 427 -2.95 -26.75 -2.56
N ASN A 428 -3.67 -25.62 -2.54
CA ASN A 428 -3.88 -24.74 -1.39
C ASN A 428 -5.21 -24.99 -0.64
N PHE A 429 -5.99 -25.99 -1.04
CA PHE A 429 -7.33 -26.28 -0.49
C PHE A 429 -7.41 -26.35 1.05
N LYS A 430 -6.38 -26.91 1.69
CA LYS A 430 -6.29 -26.93 3.16
C LYS A 430 -6.15 -25.53 3.76
N ARG A 431 -5.32 -24.67 3.15
CA ARG A 431 -5.16 -23.27 3.60
C ARG A 431 -6.48 -22.50 3.40
N PHE A 432 -7.14 -22.68 2.26
CA PHE A 432 -8.47 -22.11 2.02
C PHE A 432 -9.50 -22.56 3.07
N ASN A 433 -9.55 -23.83 3.47
CA ASN A 433 -10.51 -24.29 4.48
C ASN A 433 -10.22 -23.78 5.91
N HIS A 434 -9.00 -23.32 6.20
CA HIS A 434 -8.69 -22.67 7.48
C HIS A 434 -9.19 -21.21 7.55
N GLU A 435 -9.67 -20.65 6.43
CA GLU A 435 -10.02 -19.24 6.30
C GLU A 435 -11.32 -18.89 7.07
N LEU A 436 -11.21 -18.00 8.07
CA LEU A 436 -12.32 -17.71 9.00
C LEU A 436 -13.37 -16.77 8.38
N PRO A 437 -14.68 -17.11 8.42
CA PRO A 437 -15.74 -16.15 8.09
C PRO A 437 -15.82 -15.04 9.15
N LEU A 438 -16.37 -13.87 8.80
CA LEU A 438 -16.33 -12.65 9.64
C LEU A 438 -16.90 -12.86 11.06
N ASP A 439 -17.93 -13.68 11.18
CA ASP A 439 -18.61 -14.00 12.44
C ASP A 439 -17.82 -14.95 13.36
N LYS A 440 -16.66 -15.47 12.91
CA LYS A 440 -15.77 -16.36 13.69
C LYS A 440 -14.40 -15.76 13.99
N ILE A 441 -14.02 -14.66 13.32
CA ILE A 441 -12.71 -14.01 13.52
C ILE A 441 -12.49 -13.62 14.98
N GLN A 442 -13.48 -12.98 15.62
CA GLN A 442 -13.36 -12.45 16.98
C GLN A 442 -13.16 -13.55 18.02
N ASP A 443 -13.96 -14.60 18.01
CA ASP A 443 -13.86 -15.72 18.94
C ASP A 443 -12.55 -16.50 18.74
N SER A 444 -12.19 -16.78 17.48
CA SER A 444 -11.00 -17.56 17.14
C SER A 444 -9.72 -16.81 17.51
N LEU A 445 -9.56 -15.56 17.06
CA LEU A 445 -8.38 -14.75 17.36
C LEU A 445 -8.34 -14.31 18.84
N GLY A 446 -9.49 -14.14 19.50
CA GLY A 446 -9.56 -13.82 20.92
C GLY A 446 -9.04 -14.94 21.83
N SER A 447 -9.11 -16.20 21.37
CA SER A 447 -8.48 -17.35 22.02
C SER A 447 -6.99 -17.53 21.68
N SER A 448 -6.47 -16.78 20.69
CA SER A 448 -5.14 -16.98 20.12
C SER A 448 -4.07 -16.17 20.85
N LYS A 449 -2.86 -16.75 21.02
CA LYS A 449 -1.71 -16.09 21.69
C LYS A 449 -0.99 -15.09 20.77
N ILE A 450 -1.74 -14.16 20.18
CA ILE A 450 -1.18 -13.16 19.27
C ILE A 450 -0.26 -12.21 20.04
N SER A 451 0.98 -12.11 19.57
CA SER A 451 1.98 -11.17 20.08
C SER A 451 2.94 -10.78 18.98
N PHE A 452 3.61 -9.65 19.14
CA PHE A 452 4.69 -9.20 18.27
C PHE A 452 5.81 -8.57 19.08
N ASN A 453 7.03 -8.61 18.53
CA ASN A 453 8.20 -7.97 19.11
C ASN A 453 8.55 -6.74 18.28
N TYR A 454 8.99 -5.68 18.96
CA TYR A 454 9.41 -4.39 18.40
C TYR A 454 10.78 -4.02 18.99
N ILE A 455 11.67 -3.40 18.23
CA ILE A 455 13.08 -3.21 18.62
C ILE A 455 13.46 -1.73 18.60
N THR A 456 13.81 -1.19 19.77
CA THR A 456 14.26 0.19 19.97
C THR A 456 15.76 0.22 20.26
N GLY A 457 16.56 0.36 19.20
CA GLY A 457 18.02 0.40 19.26
C GLY A 457 18.62 -0.93 19.71
N LEU A 458 18.79 -1.11 21.03
CA LEU A 458 19.32 -2.33 21.66
C LEU A 458 18.30 -3.07 22.54
N LYS A 459 17.08 -2.53 22.72
CA LYS A 459 16.01 -3.20 23.48
C LYS A 459 15.00 -3.85 22.55
N SER A 460 14.61 -5.09 22.84
CA SER A 460 13.38 -5.70 22.32
C SER A 460 12.26 -5.47 23.32
N MET A 461 11.05 -5.24 22.83
CA MET A 461 9.80 -5.13 23.60
C MET A 461 8.79 -6.11 23.03
N GLN A 462 8.06 -6.81 23.89
CA GLN A 462 6.97 -7.70 23.50
C GLN A 462 5.60 -7.06 23.80
N TYR A 463 4.78 -6.96 22.76
CA TYR A 463 3.39 -6.59 22.83
C TYR A 463 2.51 -7.83 22.68
N GLN A 464 1.58 -8.04 23.62
CA GLN A 464 0.67 -9.18 23.62
C GLN A 464 -0.79 -8.71 23.58
N LEU A 465 -1.60 -9.36 22.73
CA LEU A 465 -3.04 -9.18 22.68
C LEU A 465 -3.66 -9.48 24.07
N SER A 466 -4.36 -8.49 24.64
CA SER A 466 -5.09 -8.61 25.91
C SER A 466 -6.57 -8.90 25.70
N GLN A 467 -7.19 -8.29 24.68
CA GLN A 467 -8.61 -8.44 24.35
C GLN A 467 -8.88 -8.07 22.88
N ILE A 468 -9.94 -8.65 22.30
CA ILE A 468 -10.56 -8.16 21.07
C ILE A 468 -11.95 -7.63 21.39
N ILE A 469 -12.22 -6.38 21.03
CA ILE A 469 -13.53 -5.74 21.17
C ILE A 469 -14.13 -5.53 19.79
N GLU A 470 -15.43 -5.80 19.63
CA GLU A 470 -16.15 -5.42 18.41
C GLU A 470 -16.31 -3.90 18.37
N THR A 471 -15.67 -3.27 17.40
CA THR A 471 -15.67 -1.80 17.30
C THR A 471 -16.83 -1.30 16.47
N ILE A 472 -17.49 -0.27 16.99
CA ILE A 472 -18.27 0.63 16.16
C ILE A 472 -17.32 1.26 15.15
N SER A 473 -17.68 1.22 13.87
CA SER A 473 -16.83 1.53 12.74
C SER A 473 -16.24 2.94 12.76
N ARG A 474 -15.06 3.13 13.37
CA ARG A 474 -14.20 4.29 13.07
C ARG A 474 -13.77 4.17 11.61
N LYS A 475 -14.26 5.09 10.77
CA LYS A 475 -13.90 5.25 9.35
C LYS A 475 -14.20 4.03 8.46
N GLN A 476 -15.41 3.46 8.53
CA GLN A 476 -16.00 2.86 7.32
C GLN A 476 -16.85 3.92 6.58
N GLU A 477 -16.99 3.75 5.26
CA GLU A 477 -17.66 4.67 4.34
C GLU A 477 -17.08 6.10 4.25
N ASN A 478 -15.98 6.23 3.52
CA ASN A 478 -16.00 7.07 2.32
C ASN A 478 -14.95 6.57 1.30
N GLY A 479 -15.44 5.96 0.22
CA GLY A 479 -14.65 5.74 -1.01
C GLY A 479 -14.53 6.99 -1.88
N GLU A 480 -14.98 8.14 -1.36
CA GLU A 480 -15.00 9.45 -2.00
C GLU A 480 -14.08 10.39 -1.23
N ASP A 481 -13.04 10.87 -1.91
CA ASP A 481 -12.16 12.00 -1.62
C ASP A 481 -12.20 12.58 -0.18
N LEU A 482 -11.62 11.85 0.79
CA LEU A 482 -11.41 12.25 2.20
C LEU A 482 -10.41 13.41 2.38
N ARG A 483 -10.29 14.30 1.40
CA ARG A 483 -9.51 15.54 1.52
C ARG A 483 -10.19 16.46 2.52
N LEU A 484 -9.40 17.08 3.39
CA LEU A 484 -9.87 18.09 4.35
C LEU A 484 -10.50 19.32 3.67
N PHE A 485 -10.19 19.50 2.38
CA PHE A 485 -10.65 20.60 1.52
C PHE A 485 -10.65 20.14 0.04
N TYR A 486 -11.51 20.73 -0.78
CA TYR A 486 -11.59 20.47 -2.22
C TYR A 486 -11.51 21.77 -3.02
N PRO A 487 -10.85 21.80 -4.21
CA PRO A 487 -10.81 22.99 -5.05
C PRO A 487 -12.19 23.27 -5.64
N VAL A 488 -12.63 24.53 -5.56
CA VAL A 488 -13.89 25.03 -6.13
C VAL A 488 -13.60 25.82 -7.41
N TYR A 489 -12.69 26.79 -7.32
CA TYR A 489 -12.32 27.66 -8.44
C TYR A 489 -10.81 27.57 -8.68
N ARG A 490 -10.40 27.21 -9.90
CA ARG A 490 -8.99 27.23 -10.33
C ARG A 490 -8.74 28.50 -11.13
N GLN A 491 -7.55 29.09 -11.00
CA GLN A 491 -7.21 30.38 -11.61
C GLN A 491 -8.01 31.57 -11.05
N TYR A 492 -8.45 31.45 -9.78
CA TYR A 492 -9.14 32.52 -9.05
C TYR A 492 -8.52 32.72 -7.66
N LYS A 493 -8.58 33.96 -7.21
CA LYS A 493 -8.11 34.47 -5.92
C LYS A 493 -9.30 35.07 -5.16
N LEU A 494 -9.33 34.92 -3.84
CA LEU A 494 -10.27 35.68 -3.00
C LEU A 494 -9.89 37.16 -3.01
N ILE A 495 -10.86 38.05 -3.20
CA ILE A 495 -10.64 39.49 -3.07
C ILE A 495 -10.46 39.82 -1.58
N ASP A 496 -9.38 40.52 -1.20
CA ASP A 496 -9.18 40.99 0.17
C ASP A 496 -10.28 42.00 0.54
N ASN A 497 -11.27 41.52 1.28
CA ASN A 497 -12.22 42.33 2.02
C ASN A 497 -12.15 41.91 3.49
N ARG A 498 -11.51 42.76 4.30
CA ARG A 498 -11.04 42.49 5.66
C ARG A 498 -12.12 42.10 6.67
N ASP A 499 -13.39 42.29 6.33
CA ASP A 499 -14.54 41.87 7.14
C ASP A 499 -14.80 40.35 7.06
N HIS A 500 -14.40 39.70 5.96
CA HIS A 500 -14.69 38.30 5.64
C HIS A 500 -13.51 37.49 5.08
N VAL A 501 -12.40 38.14 4.71
CA VAL A 501 -11.20 37.54 4.16
C VAL A 501 -10.00 38.01 4.97
N LEU A 502 -9.10 37.09 5.34
CA LEU A 502 -7.89 37.35 6.12
C LEU A 502 -6.66 36.77 5.42
N VAL A 503 -5.63 37.61 5.21
CA VAL A 503 -4.32 37.15 4.75
C VAL A 503 -3.61 36.39 5.89
N SER A 504 -3.14 35.17 5.60
CA SER A 504 -2.42 34.33 6.57
C SER A 504 -0.92 34.47 6.40
N SER A 505 -0.21 34.82 7.48
CA SER A 505 1.24 34.93 7.51
C SER A 505 1.95 33.56 7.57
N GLU A 506 3.23 33.54 7.22
CA GLU A 506 4.17 32.40 7.35
C GLU A 506 3.82 31.10 6.58
N VAL A 507 2.82 31.13 5.69
CA VAL A 507 2.46 30.00 4.81
C VAL A 507 3.57 29.71 3.79
N LYS A 508 4.06 28.46 3.77
CA LYS A 508 5.07 27.97 2.81
C LYS A 508 4.48 26.98 1.79
N ASN A 509 3.34 26.37 2.10
CA ASN A 509 2.66 25.40 1.23
C ASN A 509 1.13 25.38 1.46
N LEU A 510 0.41 24.71 0.56
CA LEU A 510 -1.06 24.56 0.59
C LEU A 510 -1.58 24.00 1.93
N GLY A 511 -0.84 23.09 2.56
CA GLY A 511 -1.18 22.50 3.87
C GLY A 511 -1.00 23.47 5.04
N ASP A 512 -0.12 24.46 4.95
CA ASP A 512 -0.03 25.53 5.95
C ASP A 512 -1.25 26.46 5.84
N CYS A 513 -1.65 26.79 4.60
CA CYS A 513 -2.84 27.60 4.34
C CYS A 513 -4.13 26.91 4.83
N ALA A 514 -4.28 25.62 4.51
CA ALA A 514 -5.38 24.80 5.02
C ALA A 514 -5.40 24.68 6.54
N ARG A 515 -4.23 24.55 7.20
CA ARG A 515 -4.13 24.55 8.66
C ARG A 515 -4.48 25.89 9.28
N SER A 516 -4.11 27.01 8.64
CA SER A 516 -4.52 28.35 9.07
C SER A 516 -6.04 28.51 9.05
N CYS A 517 -6.70 28.06 7.96
CA CYS A 517 -8.16 27.99 7.88
C CYS A 517 -8.77 27.11 8.99
N LEU A 518 -8.30 25.87 9.14
CA LEU A 518 -8.84 24.89 10.10
C LEU A 518 -8.54 25.18 11.58
N HIS A 519 -7.64 26.13 11.88
CA HIS A 519 -7.24 26.48 13.26
C HIS A 519 -7.40 27.97 13.58
N SER A 520 -8.09 28.72 12.72
CA SER A 520 -8.52 30.10 12.99
C SER A 520 -9.47 30.11 14.20
N VAL A 521 -9.00 30.68 15.31
CA VAL A 521 -9.75 30.72 16.58
C VAL A 521 -10.86 31.76 16.54
N ASP A 522 -10.61 32.89 15.87
CA ASP A 522 -11.51 34.04 15.82
C ASP A 522 -12.55 33.98 14.68
N ASN A 523 -12.34 33.12 13.68
CA ASN A 523 -13.20 33.02 12.49
C ASN A 523 -13.43 31.57 12.04
N LYS A 524 -14.69 31.13 11.97
CA LYS A 524 -15.10 29.84 11.38
C LYS A 524 -14.84 29.85 9.86
N CYS A 525 -13.61 29.52 9.44
CA CYS A 525 -13.20 29.51 8.04
C CYS A 525 -13.98 28.43 7.25
N ALA A 526 -14.54 28.83 6.10
CA ALA A 526 -15.33 27.98 5.20
C ALA A 526 -14.63 27.76 3.85
N THR A 527 -13.91 28.77 3.34
CA THR A 527 -13.08 28.68 2.13
C THR A 527 -11.70 29.32 2.32
N PHE A 528 -10.74 28.96 1.49
CA PHE A 528 -9.44 29.64 1.43
C PHE A 528 -8.87 29.63 0.00
N ALA A 529 -8.14 30.68 -0.38
CA ALA A 529 -7.35 30.72 -1.59
C ALA A 529 -5.87 30.53 -1.27
N PHE A 530 -5.19 29.71 -2.08
CA PHE A 530 -3.74 29.56 -2.04
C PHE A 530 -3.16 29.97 -3.40
N CYS A 531 -2.12 30.80 -3.38
CA CYS A 531 -1.48 31.34 -4.58
C CYS A 531 0.03 31.07 -4.57
N THR A 532 0.54 30.62 -5.71
CA THR A 532 1.95 30.26 -5.90
C THR A 532 2.59 31.20 -6.93
N TYR A 533 3.19 32.30 -6.46
CA TYR A 533 3.98 33.20 -7.30
C TYR A 533 5.46 32.77 -7.30
N PRO A 534 6.29 33.21 -8.27
CA PRO A 534 7.70 32.79 -8.36
C PRO A 534 8.57 33.23 -7.17
N ASP A 535 8.19 34.32 -6.50
CA ASP A 535 8.91 34.96 -5.39
C ASP A 535 8.30 34.66 -4.01
N ARG A 536 7.00 34.33 -3.95
CA ARG A 536 6.24 34.21 -2.69
C ARG A 536 5.02 33.30 -2.80
N MET A 537 4.66 32.72 -1.66
CA MET A 537 3.36 32.07 -1.45
C MET A 537 2.40 33.05 -0.78
N GLU A 538 1.12 33.02 -1.15
CA GLU A 538 0.08 33.84 -0.51
C GLU A 538 -1.11 32.96 -0.12
N CYS A 539 -1.74 33.27 1.00
CA CYS A 539 -2.89 32.55 1.53
C CYS A 539 -3.94 33.52 2.06
N LEU A 540 -5.18 33.34 1.61
CA LEU A 540 -6.35 34.12 2.03
C LEU A 540 -7.37 33.14 2.60
N THR A 541 -7.71 33.26 3.88
CA THR A 541 -8.76 32.45 4.53
C THR A 541 -10.05 33.25 4.60
N SER A 542 -11.22 32.61 4.48
CA SER A 542 -12.50 33.30 4.47
C SER A 542 -13.62 32.53 5.17
N THR A 543 -14.50 33.28 5.82
CA THR A 543 -15.74 32.78 6.41
C THR A 543 -16.86 32.58 5.37
N ILE A 544 -16.67 33.02 4.12
CA ILE A 544 -17.67 32.89 3.04
C ILE A 544 -17.72 31.42 2.58
N PRO A 545 -18.87 30.72 2.67
CA PRO A 545 -19.05 29.41 2.07
C PRO A 545 -19.00 29.51 0.54
N SER A 546 -18.49 28.48 -0.14
CA SER A 546 -18.25 28.49 -1.59
C SER A 546 -19.50 28.73 -2.47
N LEU A 547 -20.69 28.68 -1.88
CA LEU A 547 -21.97 28.82 -2.58
C LEU A 547 -22.62 30.18 -2.38
N ASN A 548 -22.13 30.95 -1.39
CA ASN A 548 -22.44 32.37 -1.21
C ASN A 548 -21.34 33.24 -1.85
N MET A 549 -20.49 32.65 -2.68
CA MET A 549 -19.37 33.28 -3.36
C MET A 549 -19.83 33.77 -4.74
N SER A 550 -19.75 35.08 -4.94
CA SER A 550 -20.11 35.78 -6.16
C SER A 550 -18.87 36.39 -6.82
N ASP A 551 -19.02 36.85 -8.07
CA ASP A 551 -17.96 37.53 -8.82
C ASP A 551 -17.48 38.86 -8.19
N GLN A 552 -18.13 39.34 -7.12
CA GLN A 552 -17.66 40.47 -6.31
C GLN A 552 -16.68 40.06 -5.20
N GLN A 553 -16.50 38.77 -4.94
CA GLN A 553 -15.65 38.21 -3.87
C GLN A 553 -14.45 37.41 -4.44
N GLN A 554 -14.40 37.20 -5.75
CA GLN A 554 -13.33 36.49 -6.45
C GLN A 554 -12.77 37.31 -7.61
N SER A 555 -11.46 37.19 -7.86
CA SER A 555 -10.78 37.79 -9.02
C SER A 555 -9.97 36.73 -9.77
N PHE A 556 -9.80 36.90 -11.07
CA PHE A 556 -8.99 35.97 -11.87
C PHE A 556 -7.50 36.17 -11.57
N ASP A 557 -6.82 35.08 -11.20
CA ASP A 557 -5.37 35.01 -11.06
C ASP A 557 -4.92 33.58 -11.38
N ALA A 558 -4.18 33.42 -12.49
CA ALA A 558 -3.71 32.13 -12.97
C ALA A 558 -2.77 31.40 -11.99
N SER A 559 -2.19 32.10 -11.01
CA SER A 559 -1.32 31.56 -9.96
C SER A 559 -2.08 31.03 -8.74
N CYS A 560 -3.41 31.18 -8.68
CA CYS A 560 -4.23 30.90 -7.51
C CYS A 560 -5.25 29.77 -7.69
N SER A 561 -5.73 29.21 -6.59
CA SER A 561 -6.94 28.39 -6.53
C SER A 561 -7.67 28.56 -5.20
N ILE A 562 -9.00 28.59 -5.25
CA ILE A 562 -9.91 28.66 -4.10
C ILE A 562 -10.38 27.25 -3.75
N TYR A 563 -10.32 26.90 -2.47
CA TYR A 563 -10.70 25.63 -1.89
C TYR A 563 -11.80 25.83 -0.84
N SER A 564 -12.71 24.87 -0.70
CA SER A 564 -13.72 24.82 0.37
C SER A 564 -13.32 23.79 1.41
N VAL A 565 -13.61 24.06 2.69
CA VAL A 565 -13.50 23.07 3.77
C VAL A 565 -14.50 21.94 3.52
N ASN A 566 -14.07 20.69 3.71
CA ASN A 566 -14.92 19.53 3.55
C ASN A 566 -15.65 19.20 4.86
N ASN A 567 -16.83 19.80 5.07
CA ASN A 567 -17.64 19.59 6.27
C ASN A 567 -18.26 18.17 6.35
N LEU A 568 -18.24 17.38 5.26
CA LEU A 568 -18.78 16.01 5.26
C LEU A 568 -17.96 15.07 6.17
N LYS A 569 -16.68 15.39 6.42
CA LYS A 569 -15.81 14.64 7.34
C LYS A 569 -16.33 14.64 8.79
N ASP A 570 -17.12 15.65 9.17
CA ASP A 570 -17.61 15.87 10.53
C ASP A 570 -18.95 15.15 10.77
N TYR A 571 -19.39 14.34 9.80
CA TYR A 571 -20.60 13.51 9.86
C TYR A 571 -20.31 12.03 9.60
N ILE A 572 -21.02 11.17 10.31
CA ILE A 572 -21.06 9.72 10.16
C ILE A 572 -22.26 9.36 9.31
N LYS A 573 -22.04 8.56 8.27
CA LYS A 573 -23.11 8.01 7.43
C LYS A 573 -23.86 6.88 8.16
N ILE A 574 -25.18 6.86 7.98
CA ILE A 574 -26.11 5.78 8.31
C ILE A 574 -26.65 5.26 6.96
N PRO A 575 -26.13 4.14 6.43
CA PRO A 575 -26.50 3.65 5.11
C PRO A 575 -27.97 3.23 5.03
N ASN A 576 -28.55 3.44 3.85
CA ASN A 576 -29.85 2.89 3.45
C ASN A 576 -31.01 3.26 4.39
N ARG A 577 -31.02 4.51 4.88
CA ARG A 577 -32.08 5.05 5.74
C ARG A 577 -32.59 6.38 5.21
N LYS A 578 -33.87 6.66 5.49
CA LYS A 578 -34.51 7.97 5.34
C LYS A 578 -35.42 8.24 6.53
N PHE A 579 -35.70 9.51 6.81
CA PHE A 579 -36.67 9.89 7.83
C PHE A 579 -38.10 9.53 7.40
N ILE A 580 -38.94 9.16 8.37
CA ILE A 580 -40.37 8.90 8.13
C ILE A 580 -41.11 10.23 7.91
N SER A 581 -40.73 11.27 8.65
CA SER A 581 -41.26 12.63 8.52
C SER A 581 -40.13 13.63 8.26
N ALA A 582 -40.21 14.32 7.12
CA ALA A 582 -39.33 15.45 6.79
C ALA A 582 -39.86 16.73 7.46
N SER A 583 -39.01 17.44 8.20
CA SER A 583 -39.39 18.63 9.00
C SER A 583 -38.97 19.97 8.40
N THR A 584 -38.13 19.97 7.35
CA THR A 584 -37.60 21.20 6.72
C THR A 584 -37.52 21.09 5.20
N ILE A 585 -37.14 22.21 4.56
CA ILE A 585 -37.15 22.44 3.11
C ILE A 585 -36.21 21.47 2.38
N GLN A 586 -36.77 20.71 1.44
CA GLN A 586 -36.00 19.89 0.50
C GLN A 586 -35.17 20.79 -0.43
N THR A 587 -33.84 20.59 -0.44
CA THR A 587 -32.89 21.38 -1.23
C THR A 587 -32.15 20.49 -2.22
N LEU A 588 -32.17 20.81 -3.51
CA LEU A 588 -31.43 20.08 -4.56
C LEU A 588 -29.94 20.46 -4.49
N SER A 589 -29.05 19.54 -4.12
CA SER A 589 -27.63 19.86 -3.85
C SER A 589 -26.71 18.64 -3.73
N PRO A 590 -25.41 18.76 -4.07
CA PRO A 590 -24.43 17.71 -3.82
C PRO A 590 -24.28 17.40 -2.31
N LYS A 591 -24.04 16.13 -1.96
CA LYS A 591 -23.84 15.63 -0.58
C LYS A 591 -22.93 16.52 0.30
N SER A 592 -21.80 16.99 -0.24
CA SER A 592 -20.84 17.87 0.46
C SER A 592 -21.37 19.28 0.75
N HIS A 593 -22.23 19.81 -0.12
CA HIS A 593 -22.94 21.06 0.14
C HIS A 593 -23.95 20.88 1.28
N CYS A 594 -24.63 19.74 1.35
CA CYS A 594 -25.65 19.51 2.38
C CYS A 594 -25.07 19.33 3.79
N ALA A 595 -23.90 18.70 3.91
CA ALA A 595 -23.12 18.74 5.15
C ALA A 595 -22.72 20.17 5.54
N SER A 596 -22.37 21.01 4.55
CA SER A 596 -21.97 22.40 4.78
C SER A 596 -23.15 23.29 5.21
N LEU A 597 -24.33 23.11 4.59
CA LEU A 597 -25.57 23.77 5.02
C LEU A 597 -25.97 23.35 6.44
N CYS A 598 -25.97 22.05 6.73
CA CYS A 598 -26.28 21.54 8.06
C CYS A 598 -25.30 22.09 9.11
N SER A 599 -24.00 22.05 8.84
CA SER A 599 -22.97 22.56 9.77
C SER A 599 -23.02 24.09 9.95
N SER A 600 -23.68 24.82 9.06
CA SER A 600 -23.92 26.28 9.19
C SER A 600 -25.19 26.64 9.97
N ASN A 601 -26.08 25.67 10.22
CA ASN A 601 -27.39 25.90 10.83
C ASN A 601 -27.51 25.16 12.18
N GLU A 602 -27.56 25.90 13.28
CA GLU A 602 -27.61 25.35 14.64
C GLU A 602 -28.86 24.51 14.94
N GLN A 603 -29.92 24.66 14.13
CA GLN A 603 -31.14 23.83 14.18
C GLN A 603 -30.99 22.49 13.44
N CYS A 604 -30.04 22.35 12.52
CA CYS A 604 -29.77 21.08 11.85
C CYS A 604 -29.03 20.14 12.79
N LYS A 605 -29.66 19.03 13.18
CA LYS A 605 -29.03 17.98 14.00
C LYS A 605 -28.60 16.80 13.16
N SER A 606 -29.32 16.52 12.08
CA SER A 606 -28.93 15.53 11.08
C SER A 606 -29.41 15.94 9.69
N PHE A 607 -28.84 15.34 8.65
CA PHE A 607 -29.32 15.52 7.28
C PHE A 607 -29.45 14.20 6.54
N GLN A 608 -30.46 14.10 5.70
CA GLN A 608 -30.64 13.02 4.73
C GLN A 608 -30.17 13.49 3.36
N PHE A 609 -29.56 12.59 2.59
CA PHE A 609 -29.26 12.79 1.17
C PHE A 609 -29.85 11.63 0.35
N CYS A 610 -30.55 11.95 -0.73
CA CYS A 610 -31.09 10.97 -1.68
C CYS A 610 -30.36 11.07 -3.03
N PHE A 611 -29.98 9.93 -3.59
CA PHE A 611 -29.16 9.84 -4.81
C PHE A 611 -29.98 9.99 -6.09
N ASP A 612 -31.27 9.63 -6.07
CA ASP A 612 -32.15 9.65 -7.25
C ASP A 612 -32.41 11.07 -7.77
N ASP A 613 -32.57 12.02 -6.84
CA ASP A 613 -33.00 13.40 -7.11
C ASP A 613 -31.98 14.44 -6.59
N TYR A 614 -30.84 14.01 -6.06
CA TYR A 614 -29.84 14.85 -5.38
C TYR A 614 -30.45 15.73 -4.28
N SER A 615 -31.51 15.27 -3.62
CA SER A 615 -32.19 16.08 -2.62
C SER A 615 -31.62 15.89 -1.21
N CYS A 616 -31.64 17.00 -0.47
CA CYS A 616 -31.20 17.07 0.92
C CYS A 616 -32.34 17.56 1.81
N ILE A 617 -32.51 16.90 2.95
CA ILE A 617 -33.55 17.19 3.94
C ILE A 617 -32.88 17.25 5.31
N PHE A 618 -33.03 18.37 6.03
CA PHE A 618 -32.53 18.50 7.40
C PHE A 618 -33.58 18.01 8.40
N ASN A 619 -33.13 17.49 9.54
CA ASN A 619 -34.03 17.01 10.59
C ASN A 619 -33.43 17.18 12.00
N GLY A 620 -34.23 16.81 12.99
CA GLY A 620 -33.80 16.64 14.38
C GLY A 620 -32.81 15.48 14.57
N PRO A 621 -32.53 15.07 15.81
CA PRO A 621 -31.63 13.96 16.10
C PRO A 621 -32.08 12.66 15.43
N TYR A 622 -31.12 11.81 15.02
CA TYR A 622 -31.45 10.49 14.49
C TYR A 622 -31.89 9.55 15.59
N THR A 623 -33.03 8.89 15.38
CA THR A 623 -33.44 7.69 16.11
C THR A 623 -33.79 6.58 15.11
N ASP A 624 -33.67 5.31 15.53
CA ASP A 624 -34.13 4.19 14.69
C ASP A 624 -35.63 4.33 14.41
N SER A 625 -36.40 4.64 15.46
CA SER A 625 -37.85 4.88 15.46
C SER A 625 -38.36 6.00 14.52
N ALA A 626 -37.58 7.05 14.26
CA ALA A 626 -37.93 8.13 13.35
C ALA A 626 -37.51 7.88 11.89
N SER A 627 -36.90 6.72 11.60
CA SER A 627 -36.32 6.39 10.30
C SER A 627 -36.87 5.07 9.74
N GLN A 628 -36.75 4.91 8.43
CA GLN A 628 -37.10 3.69 7.72
C GLN A 628 -36.04 3.35 6.68
N TYR A 629 -36.02 2.09 6.24
CA TYR A 629 -35.15 1.62 5.17
C TYR A 629 -35.40 2.40 3.86
N SER A 630 -34.32 2.67 3.13
CA SER A 630 -34.31 3.27 1.79
C SER A 630 -33.20 2.67 0.94
N THR A 631 -33.50 2.24 -0.29
CA THR A 631 -32.45 1.80 -1.23
C THR A 631 -31.66 2.96 -1.84
N THR A 632 -32.17 4.19 -1.77
CA THR A 632 -31.66 5.34 -2.53
C THR A 632 -31.46 6.61 -1.71
N CYS A 633 -31.49 6.51 -0.38
CA CYS A 633 -31.12 7.60 0.53
C CYS A 633 -30.29 7.08 1.70
N ASP A 634 -29.44 7.96 2.25
CA ASP A 634 -28.68 7.78 3.47
C ASP A 634 -28.98 8.93 4.46
N ILE A 635 -28.78 8.71 5.76
CA ILE A 635 -28.79 9.75 6.79
C ILE A 635 -27.36 10.03 7.27
N TYR A 636 -27.07 11.26 7.66
CA TYR A 636 -25.77 11.73 8.14
C TYR A 636 -25.94 12.45 9.49
N ILE A 637 -25.18 12.02 10.49
CA ILE A 637 -25.23 12.52 11.88
C ILE A 637 -23.85 13.03 12.33
N PRO A 638 -23.72 13.99 13.26
CA PRO A 638 -22.42 14.54 13.67
C PRO A 638 -21.48 13.50 14.31
N ASP A 639 -20.19 13.48 13.94
CA ASP A 639 -19.18 12.73 14.73
C ASP A 639 -18.75 13.53 15.96
N VAL A 640 -19.43 13.21 17.06
CA VAL A 640 -19.21 13.83 18.36
C VAL A 640 -18.73 12.83 19.40
N THR A 641 -18.32 11.63 18.99
CA THR A 641 -17.81 10.56 19.86
C THR A 641 -16.65 11.03 20.74
N GLN A 642 -15.72 11.75 20.13
CA GLN A 642 -14.59 12.48 20.73
C GLN A 642 -14.96 13.50 21.84
N LYS A 643 -16.23 13.91 21.96
CA LYS A 643 -16.73 14.79 23.03
C LYS A 643 -17.16 14.02 24.28
N TYR A 644 -16.95 12.70 24.33
CA TYR A 644 -17.32 11.85 25.46
C TYR A 644 -16.14 10.99 25.94
N SER A 645 -16.03 10.83 27.26
CA SER A 645 -15.05 9.99 27.93
C SER A 645 -15.71 8.71 28.45
N PHE A 646 -15.18 7.54 28.08
CA PHE A 646 -15.57 6.25 28.65
C PHE A 646 -15.25 6.19 30.16
N THR A 647 -16.15 5.60 30.95
CA THR A 647 -16.02 5.54 32.42
C THR A 647 -16.15 4.15 33.03
N GLY A 648 -16.24 3.10 32.21
CA GLY A 648 -16.22 1.71 32.65
C GLY A 648 -17.56 0.98 32.53
N LYS A 649 -17.77 0.03 33.45
CA LYS A 649 -18.96 -0.84 33.54
C LYS A 649 -20.01 -0.34 34.54
N LYS A 650 -19.64 0.60 35.41
CA LYS A 650 -20.57 1.36 36.24
C LYS A 650 -21.47 2.23 35.36
N ILE A 651 -22.78 2.03 35.44
CA ILE A 651 -23.81 2.76 34.68
C ILE A 651 -24.70 3.60 35.59
N VAL A 652 -25.26 4.70 35.05
CA VAL A 652 -26.27 5.52 35.75
C VAL A 652 -27.63 4.85 35.63
N SER A 653 -28.34 4.63 36.74
CA SER A 653 -29.64 3.94 36.74
C SER A 653 -30.79 4.88 36.38
N GLU A 654 -30.64 6.17 36.66
CA GLU A 654 -31.60 7.23 36.33
C GLU A 654 -31.44 7.70 34.87
N THR A 655 -32.25 7.16 33.96
CA THR A 655 -32.24 7.49 32.53
C THR A 655 -33.58 8.07 32.06
N PHE A 656 -33.57 9.14 31.27
CA PHE A 656 -34.79 9.84 30.82
C PHE A 656 -35.28 9.40 29.43
N HIS A 657 -34.38 8.97 28.54
CA HIS A 657 -34.73 8.43 27.22
C HIS A 657 -34.01 7.11 26.96
N THR A 658 -34.67 6.19 26.26
CA THR A 658 -34.08 4.93 25.78
C THR A 658 -34.41 4.72 24.31
N GLU A 659 -33.38 4.59 23.46
CA GLU A 659 -33.51 4.22 22.06
C GLU A 659 -32.90 2.83 21.80
N LEU A 660 -33.51 2.02 20.94
CA LEU A 660 -33.00 0.70 20.54
C LEU A 660 -32.32 0.75 19.16
N ASN A 661 -31.58 -0.32 18.84
CA ASN A 661 -30.87 -0.54 17.56
C ASN A 661 -29.84 0.54 17.16
N LEU A 662 -29.55 1.50 18.03
CA LEU A 662 -28.46 2.45 17.82
C LEU A 662 -27.09 1.77 17.99
N THR A 663 -26.11 2.31 17.28
CA THR A 663 -24.67 2.17 17.56
C THR A 663 -24.23 3.16 18.63
N LEU A 664 -23.03 2.98 19.19
CA LEU A 664 -22.43 3.94 20.13
C LEU A 664 -22.39 5.35 19.55
N ASN A 665 -22.05 5.48 18.26
CA ASN A 665 -21.85 6.77 17.62
C ASN A 665 -23.18 7.50 17.41
N GLN A 666 -24.24 6.76 17.03
CA GLN A 666 -25.61 7.28 17.01
C GLN A 666 -26.10 7.66 18.41
N CYS A 667 -25.75 6.89 19.44
CA CYS A 667 -26.08 7.20 20.83
C CYS A 667 -25.37 8.48 21.33
N ALA A 668 -24.10 8.66 20.98
CA ALA A 668 -23.33 9.87 21.29
C ALA A 668 -23.85 11.11 20.56
N ALA A 669 -24.23 10.99 19.29
CA ALA A 669 -24.89 12.06 18.53
C ALA A 669 -26.26 12.42 19.14
N LEU A 670 -27.10 11.41 19.44
CA LEU A 670 -28.39 11.61 20.08
C LEU A 670 -28.24 12.34 21.43
N CYS A 671 -27.30 11.92 22.28
CA CYS A 671 -26.97 12.62 23.53
C CYS A 671 -26.42 14.04 23.29
N HIS A 672 -25.67 14.27 22.22
CA HIS A 672 -25.10 15.60 21.96
C HIS A 672 -26.16 16.63 21.60
N ASP A 673 -27.15 16.22 20.82
CA ASP A 673 -28.22 17.07 20.33
C ASP A 673 -29.44 17.11 21.26
N TRP A 674 -29.53 16.24 22.28
CA TRP A 674 -30.59 16.24 23.29
C TRP A 674 -30.41 17.38 24.30
N ASN A 675 -31.07 18.49 24.02
CA ASN A 675 -31.08 19.71 24.81
C ASN A 675 -32.50 20.28 24.86
N THR A 676 -33.31 19.81 25.82
CA THR A 676 -34.62 20.40 26.13
C THR A 676 -34.49 21.35 27.33
N ILE A 677 -35.55 22.09 27.66
CA ILE A 677 -35.56 23.04 28.79
C ILE A 677 -35.32 22.32 30.13
N ASP A 678 -35.80 21.09 30.26
CA ASP A 678 -35.76 20.30 31.51
C ASP A 678 -34.74 19.14 31.48
N GLU A 679 -34.26 18.76 30.28
CA GLU A 679 -33.39 17.59 30.08
C GLU A 679 -32.22 17.89 29.12
N ILE A 680 -31.02 18.00 29.69
CA ILE A 680 -29.75 18.10 28.96
C ILE A 680 -28.96 16.82 29.22
N CYS A 681 -28.56 16.10 28.16
CA CYS A 681 -27.78 14.88 28.32
C CYS A 681 -26.34 15.18 28.78
N GLN A 682 -25.94 14.59 29.92
CA GLN A 682 -24.61 14.69 30.53
C GLN A 682 -23.82 13.38 30.42
N SER A 683 -24.50 12.24 30.53
CA SER A 683 -23.92 10.93 30.22
C SER A 683 -24.93 10.02 29.53
N PHE A 684 -24.45 8.96 28.91
CA PHE A 684 -25.31 7.90 28.39
C PHE A 684 -24.74 6.52 28.72
N ASN A 685 -25.64 5.55 28.88
CA ASN A 685 -25.30 4.13 28.97
C ASN A 685 -25.55 3.46 27.62
N TYR A 686 -24.52 2.89 27.03
CA TYR A 686 -24.62 2.09 25.81
C TYR A 686 -24.52 0.60 26.15
N CYS A 687 -25.55 -0.16 25.78
CA CYS A 687 -25.56 -1.62 25.84
C CYS A 687 -25.40 -2.17 24.41
N PRO A 688 -24.29 -2.83 24.06
CA PRO A 688 -24.10 -3.40 22.73
C PRO A 688 -25.08 -4.55 22.46
N LYS A 689 -25.38 -4.77 21.17
CA LYS A 689 -26.25 -5.85 20.71
C LYS A 689 -25.67 -7.21 21.12
N SER A 690 -26.53 -8.11 21.61
CA SER A 690 -26.13 -9.45 22.06
C SER A 690 -27.23 -10.47 21.77
N LYS A 691 -27.88 -11.03 22.80
CA LYS A 691 -29.14 -11.79 22.65
C LYS A 691 -30.36 -10.88 22.47
N THR A 692 -30.21 -9.61 22.85
CA THR A 692 -31.18 -8.52 22.62
C THR A 692 -30.60 -7.51 21.65
N GLU A 693 -31.45 -6.62 21.15
CA GLU A 693 -31.04 -5.40 20.43
C GLU A 693 -30.12 -4.53 21.30
N SER A 694 -29.32 -3.66 20.66
CA SER A 694 -28.55 -2.65 21.39
C SER A 694 -29.48 -1.61 22.00
N SER A 695 -29.09 -1.01 23.12
CA SER A 695 -29.82 0.11 23.73
C SER A 695 -28.90 1.28 24.06
N CYS A 696 -29.44 2.47 23.84
CA CYS A 696 -28.86 3.76 24.18
C CYS A 696 -29.75 4.42 25.22
N ASN A 697 -29.23 4.66 26.43
CA ASN A 697 -30.02 5.19 27.53
C ASN A 697 -29.40 6.51 28.00
N LEU A 698 -30.12 7.62 27.83
CA LEU A 698 -29.62 8.97 28.10
C LEU A 698 -29.87 9.36 29.56
N SER A 699 -28.92 10.07 30.17
CA SER A 699 -29.05 10.58 31.54
C SER A 699 -28.61 12.05 31.65
N LYS A 700 -29.32 12.77 32.53
CA LYS A 700 -28.99 14.13 32.95
C LYS A 700 -27.91 14.16 34.05
N TYR A 701 -27.53 12.98 34.56
CA TYR A 701 -26.47 12.80 35.54
C TYR A 701 -25.26 12.07 34.92
N SER A 702 -24.16 12.05 35.67
CA SER A 702 -22.93 11.36 35.35
C SER A 702 -22.52 10.40 36.47
N VAL A 703 -21.71 9.36 36.19
CA VAL A 703 -21.21 8.45 37.25
C VAL A 703 -20.20 9.09 38.23
N LYS A 704 -19.89 10.38 38.05
CA LYS A 704 -19.11 11.21 39.00
C LYS A 704 -20.01 11.99 39.97
N ASP A 705 -21.31 12.10 39.70
CA ASP A 705 -22.22 12.95 40.45
C ASP A 705 -22.58 12.26 41.77
N SER A 706 -22.41 12.96 42.90
CA SER A 706 -22.63 12.37 44.23
C SER A 706 -24.10 12.02 44.55
N ALA A 707 -25.03 12.39 43.67
CA ALA A 707 -26.46 12.13 43.81
C ALA A 707 -26.98 11.03 42.85
N ALA A 708 -26.17 10.56 41.90
CA ALA A 708 -26.63 9.65 40.86
C ALA A 708 -26.69 8.19 41.35
N GLU A 709 -27.86 7.55 41.25
CA GLU A 709 -27.95 6.10 41.48
C GLU A 709 -27.18 5.36 40.39
N THR A 710 -26.27 4.47 40.80
CA THR A 710 -25.33 3.81 39.89
C THR A 710 -25.17 2.32 40.19
N THR A 711 -25.12 1.51 39.14
CA THR A 711 -25.06 0.04 39.21
C THR A 711 -23.95 -0.52 38.32
N GLU A 712 -23.41 -1.69 38.65
CA GLU A 712 -22.32 -2.30 37.89
C GLU A 712 -22.89 -3.24 36.82
N SER A 713 -22.62 -2.98 35.53
CA SER A 713 -23.15 -3.77 34.42
C SER A 713 -22.11 -4.69 33.81
N ASN A 714 -22.45 -5.97 33.64
CA ASN A 714 -21.56 -6.92 32.97
C ASN A 714 -21.38 -6.64 31.46
N ILE A 715 -22.36 -5.97 30.83
CA ILE A 715 -22.53 -5.84 29.37
C ILE A 715 -22.54 -4.38 28.91
N CYS A 716 -23.09 -3.46 29.69
CA CYS A 716 -23.26 -2.06 29.30
C CYS A 716 -22.12 -1.16 29.79
N HIS A 717 -21.98 0.00 29.15
CA HIS A 717 -20.88 0.94 29.34
C HIS A 717 -21.37 2.37 29.46
N ASN A 718 -20.83 3.15 30.41
CA ASN A 718 -21.15 4.58 30.57
C ASN A 718 -20.11 5.50 29.92
N TYR A 719 -20.60 6.59 29.34
CA TYR A 719 -19.82 7.63 28.70
C TYR A 719 -20.30 9.00 29.18
N ILE A 720 -19.41 9.80 29.78
CA ILE A 720 -19.72 11.15 30.26
C ILE A 720 -19.20 12.18 29.25
N LYS A 721 -19.98 13.22 28.99
CA LYS A 721 -19.60 14.40 28.20
C LYS A 721 -18.33 15.04 28.78
N THR A 722 -17.30 15.22 27.96
CA THR A 722 -16.05 15.86 28.40
C THR A 722 -16.26 17.37 28.47
N GLU A 723 -15.95 18.00 29.60
CA GLU A 723 -15.88 19.47 29.67
C GLU A 723 -14.84 20.00 28.67
N ASP A 724 -15.15 21.11 27.99
CA ASP A 724 -14.25 21.77 27.05
C ASP A 724 -13.01 22.32 27.77
N ARG A 725 -12.00 21.45 27.92
CA ARG A 725 -10.67 21.83 28.34
C ARG A 725 -10.14 22.84 27.33
N ASN A 726 -10.12 24.10 27.74
CA ASN A 726 -9.35 25.17 27.12
C ASN A 726 -7.84 24.84 27.18
N VAL A 727 -7.41 23.95 26.28
CA VAL A 727 -6.02 23.76 25.91
C VAL A 727 -5.53 25.13 25.46
N LYS A 728 -4.56 25.70 26.19
CA LYS A 728 -3.93 26.97 25.84
C LYS A 728 -3.05 26.79 24.59
N LYS A 729 -3.70 26.59 23.43
CA LYS A 729 -3.10 26.77 22.12
C LYS A 729 -2.60 28.20 22.08
N GLN A 730 -1.30 28.38 21.86
CA GLN A 730 -0.73 29.72 21.74
C GLN A 730 -1.36 30.40 20.52
N PRO A 731 -1.91 31.62 20.66
CA PRO A 731 -2.51 32.31 19.53
C PRO A 731 -1.39 32.73 18.56
N TYR A 732 -1.50 32.27 17.31
CA TYR A 732 -0.77 32.89 16.21
C TYR A 732 -1.28 34.33 16.09
N LYS A 733 -0.39 35.31 16.23
CA LYS A 733 -0.78 36.73 16.18
C LYS A 733 -1.13 37.12 14.75
N ALA A 734 -2.42 37.32 14.48
CA ALA A 734 -2.85 38.07 13.31
C ALA A 734 -2.27 39.49 13.39
N VAL A 735 -1.45 39.87 12.42
CA VAL A 735 -0.88 41.21 12.34
C VAL A 735 -1.92 42.15 11.75
N LYS A 736 -2.51 43.02 12.57
CA LYS A 736 -3.26 44.18 12.08
C LYS A 736 -2.27 45.27 11.70
N ASP A 737 -1.98 45.39 10.40
CA ASP A 737 -1.19 46.51 9.88
C ASP A 737 -1.93 47.84 10.06
N SER A 738 -1.56 48.56 11.12
CA SER A 738 -1.87 49.97 11.32
C SER A 738 -0.76 50.84 10.72
N ASN A 739 -1.01 51.42 9.55
CA ASN A 739 -0.11 52.42 8.96
C ASN A 739 0.03 53.62 9.90
N ASN A 740 1.19 53.79 10.55
CA ASN A 740 1.88 55.08 10.68
C ASN A 740 3.26 54.97 11.36
N LEU A 741 4.08 56.01 11.16
CA LEU A 741 5.48 56.14 11.61
C LEU A 741 5.68 55.85 13.11
N ASN A 742 6.67 55.00 13.45
CA ASN A 742 7.52 55.17 14.66
C ASN A 742 8.74 54.20 14.75
N VAL A 743 9.42 53.90 13.63
CA VAL A 743 10.54 52.93 13.61
C VAL A 743 11.85 53.47 14.23
N PHE A 744 11.99 54.80 14.41
CA PHE A 744 13.29 55.43 14.71
C PHE A 744 13.72 55.49 16.19
N VAL A 745 13.02 54.83 17.11
CA VAL A 745 13.31 54.91 18.57
C VAL A 745 14.08 53.69 19.10
N PHE A 746 13.84 52.49 18.58
CA PHE A 746 14.37 51.26 19.20
C PHE A 746 15.85 50.98 18.92
N ILE A 747 16.41 51.46 17.80
CA ILE A 747 17.82 51.22 17.46
C ILE A 747 18.76 51.98 18.41
N VAL A 748 18.39 53.19 18.83
CA VAL A 748 19.20 54.02 19.75
C VAL A 748 19.30 53.38 21.15
N LEU A 749 18.24 52.70 21.61
CA LEU A 749 18.17 52.14 22.96
C LEU A 749 19.17 50.99 23.18
N PHE A 750 19.43 50.17 22.15
CA PHE A 750 20.38 49.05 22.24
C PHE A 750 21.85 49.50 22.17
N PHE A 751 22.17 50.56 21.43
CA PHE A 751 23.53 51.12 21.44
C PHE A 751 23.90 51.80 22.77
N ALA A 752 22.93 52.39 23.48
CA ALA A 752 23.16 53.02 24.78
C ALA A 752 23.52 52.00 25.90
N LEU A 753 22.98 50.78 25.84
CA LEU A 753 23.21 49.75 26.86
C LEU A 753 24.45 48.87 26.60
N GLY A 754 24.93 48.80 25.35
CA GLY A 754 26.09 47.98 24.98
C GLY A 754 27.47 48.57 25.35
N LEU A 755 27.55 49.83 25.76
CA LEU A 755 28.83 50.55 25.97
C LEU A 755 29.26 50.74 27.44
N MET A 756 28.46 50.28 28.41
CA MET A 756 28.70 50.52 29.84
C MET A 756 29.23 49.29 30.63
N THR A 757 29.46 48.16 29.96
CA THR A 757 29.90 46.89 30.58
C THR A 757 31.31 46.44 30.12
N GLY A 758 32.08 47.34 29.48
CA GLY A 758 33.29 47.02 28.71
C GLY A 758 34.66 47.30 29.35
N PHE A 759 34.75 47.86 30.56
CA PHE A 759 36.03 48.11 31.24
C PHE A 759 35.90 47.98 32.76
N GLY A 760 36.74 47.15 33.41
CA GLY A 760 36.69 47.00 34.87
C GLY A 760 37.35 45.75 35.49
N THR A 761 38.53 45.32 35.04
CA THR A 761 39.32 44.32 35.78
C THR A 761 40.10 44.97 36.93
N PRO A 762 40.29 44.22 38.04
CA PRO A 762 41.61 44.20 38.69
C PRO A 762 42.12 42.78 39.00
N PHE A 763 43.43 42.59 38.82
CA PHE A 763 44.41 42.12 39.83
C PHE A 763 43.90 41.25 41.02
N ILE A 764 44.57 40.16 41.47
CA ILE A 764 46.01 39.80 41.44
C ILE A 764 46.17 38.25 41.44
N TYR A 765 47.08 37.65 40.65
CA TYR A 765 48.32 36.99 41.15
C TYR A 765 49.18 36.37 40.04
N THR A 766 50.47 36.72 40.00
CA THR A 766 51.48 36.18 39.08
C THR A 766 52.45 35.22 39.80
N LYS A 767 52.45 33.95 39.40
CA LYS A 767 53.45 32.90 39.72
C LYS A 767 53.19 31.73 38.75
N ILE A 768 54.17 31.06 38.12
CA ILE A 768 55.63 31.05 38.29
C ILE A 768 56.36 31.41 36.97
N LYS A 769 57.66 31.71 37.08
CA LYS A 769 58.60 32.17 36.05
C LYS A 769 59.02 31.07 35.06
N SER A 770 59.56 31.49 33.90
CA SER A 770 60.15 30.67 32.84
C SER A 770 61.48 29.97 33.22
N LEU A 771 62.04 29.20 32.25
CA LEU A 771 63.25 28.33 32.23
C LEU A 771 62.86 26.82 32.18
N ILE A 772 63.40 25.93 31.33
CA ILE A 772 64.56 25.95 30.40
C ILE A 772 64.22 25.34 29.03
N SER A 773 64.75 25.94 27.95
CA SER A 773 65.34 25.27 26.76
C SER A 773 66.84 25.70 26.73
N PRO A 774 67.83 24.91 26.25
CA PRO A 774 67.97 24.41 24.86
C PRO A 774 68.46 22.92 24.82
N SER A 775 69.01 22.29 23.76
CA SER A 775 69.74 22.76 22.55
C SER A 775 69.89 21.71 21.43
N GLN A 776 69.88 22.17 20.16
CA GLN A 776 70.67 21.74 18.96
C GLN A 776 70.65 20.26 18.50
N GLY A 777 70.70 19.95 17.19
CA GLY A 777 70.79 20.81 15.98
C GLY A 777 71.25 20.01 14.74
N ASP A 778 71.14 20.47 13.49
CA ASP A 778 70.42 21.65 12.95
C ASP A 778 69.54 21.26 11.70
N GLU A 779 69.68 21.58 10.41
CA GLU A 779 70.60 22.40 9.58
C GLU A 779 69.83 22.98 8.33
N VAL A 780 70.48 23.24 7.17
CA VAL A 780 70.01 24.11 6.03
C VAL A 780 70.76 23.73 4.70
N PRO A 781 70.65 24.36 3.48
CA PRO A 781 69.82 25.50 2.97
C PRO A 781 69.21 25.40 1.51
N LEU A 782 68.33 26.38 1.15
CA LEU A 782 68.08 26.98 -0.21
C LEU A 782 67.43 26.12 -1.34
N GLU A 783 66.83 26.63 -2.45
CA GLU A 783 66.77 28.00 -3.05
C GLU A 783 65.45 28.31 -3.87
N MET A 784 65.04 29.61 -3.94
CA MET A 784 64.23 30.42 -4.95
C MET A 784 63.21 29.81 -5.96
N LYS A 785 62.24 30.48 -6.64
CA LYS A 785 61.73 31.88 -6.91
C LYS A 785 60.25 31.72 -7.43
N LYS A 786 59.25 32.63 -7.44
CA LYS A 786 59.04 34.09 -7.24
C LYS A 786 58.85 34.98 -8.50
N SER A 787 57.59 35.18 -8.93
CA SER A 787 57.01 36.29 -9.75
C SER A 787 55.46 36.30 -9.56
N GLU A 788 54.65 37.37 -9.43
CA GLU A 788 54.61 38.77 -9.94
C GLU A 788 54.06 38.88 -11.40
N ILE A 789 53.17 39.82 -11.80
CA ILE A 789 52.38 40.90 -11.11
C ILE A 789 51.21 41.43 -12.03
N ASN A 790 50.47 42.48 -11.61
CA ASN A 790 49.37 43.27 -12.28
C ASN A 790 47.92 42.88 -11.87
N GLU A 791 46.95 43.75 -11.54
CA GLU A 791 46.59 45.17 -11.89
C GLU A 791 45.92 45.29 -13.28
N GLU A 792 44.85 46.08 -13.55
CA GLU A 792 44.05 47.11 -12.80
C GLU A 792 42.55 46.65 -12.69
N GLY A 793 41.52 47.33 -12.14
CA GLY A 793 40.95 48.68 -12.36
C GLY A 793 40.06 48.72 -13.62
N ASP A 794 38.85 49.28 -13.70
CA ASP A 794 37.93 49.97 -12.76
C ASP A 794 36.45 49.64 -13.18
N GLU A 795 35.46 49.58 -12.27
CA GLU A 795 34.44 50.61 -11.93
C GLU A 795 33.46 51.06 -13.06
N ILE A 796 32.26 51.49 -12.62
CA ILE A 796 31.22 52.27 -13.32
C ILE A 796 30.13 51.51 -14.13
N THR A 797 28.89 51.86 -13.78
CA THR A 797 27.55 51.45 -14.25
C THR A 797 27.05 52.36 -15.41
N PRO A 798 25.75 52.41 -15.78
CA PRO A 798 24.70 51.38 -15.94
C PRO A 798 24.05 51.40 -17.35
N VAL A 799 23.25 50.36 -17.66
CA VAL A 799 21.89 50.49 -18.23
C VAL A 799 20.99 49.45 -17.56
#